data_AF-A0A7C0UVG8-F1
#
_entry.id   AF-A0A7C0UVG8-F1
#
_cell.length_a   1.000
_cell.length_b   1.000
_cell.length_c   1.000
_cell.angle_alpha   90.00
_cell.angle_beta   90.00
_cell.angle_gamma   90.00
#
_symmetry.space_group_name_H-M   'P 1'
#
loop_
_entity.id
_entity.type
_entity.pdbx_description
1 polymer ?
#
loop_
_entity_poly.entity_id
_entity_poly.type
_entity_poly.pdbx_seq_one_letter_code
_entity_poly.pdbx_strand_id
1 'polypeptide(L)'
;MKGVVFYIDALIALILAVAIISGIGVYYTIEPEIKYRTIQSEAEDIMQLLTREINTTELGLPENYSGKTYLDVIGTLWVSGNTTKAEEVADHVLGNFTKRCIQLTFDNEVVYQNKPDCNEAGKNVAVANRIVSGYAIGKRPEGYTARVLLSKMSKVDSAYVYFGGYVGEGNITKLMNLTSLDTVLEAVMEVDAGSEFELYINGNYSGTYYPSGGNMSSDLFVICNETHPTYCSNFAEENTIELKFLGNQSYVGGGYIKVKYNTSEFVTKNVSDRYNFPGIDGIINLYSSFYVPGTLHGMEALIHYMSNYTVFLNIGNATIYNGSTKQGEDVYVFINSSEIENKLNNAGLSYSYLSKKTVPLRFGMKNVSYIVSGQQEADVFSVTDISGSMNTCNVPSNSSNYDCTSGRCEGGDCSNVGWWCCLLNCCNWNSHRCNQCGGTWVVDYFRRKINVAKESNHVFIDIVLNSTGNRVGLVAYETNVDPNECHDLSTDNVSLKNKVDSWTAGGSTCICCGINEAVNRLVAQSSEEKFRSMVVMSDGEANVECPEQGVTPDLNNNGKEDDAGDDAIQAACDAWNNYGIKVYAIGFGSDVDETTMQNIADCGHGEYYYSNVSELEDVYRTVAEQILNASYIAQRVEVHEGEIENVTLYPDSYIRFNFTPDVELPGYGEISITVESPKFGGGIESPKNGSFNVPNGTRALEAKVTSYSSEYWTDRVLIFNKTWNYVYKLWDYGEDYKKLGDPFIVYIPVEYVKEGVNNVSIDTGATKENTTGGSADSRVIYTLAVDVVTEYEGVFNKSQGSNITVYYDVDLDGKVDGSVNIVLGNASDPWDPETDAMDNAMRLLLDKLNFFNDTDAPGEWTDGEFANPVDVRPDEFSFETIPVVRVPWLWGPSIFTLKVW
;
A
#
# COMPACT_ATOMS: atom_id res chain seq x y z
N MET A 1 30.74 122.42 24.32
CA MET A 1 31.50 121.15 24.33
C MET A 1 30.84 120.18 23.36
N LYS A 2 31.15 120.27 22.06
CA LYS A 2 31.94 119.31 21.25
C LYS A 2 31.46 117.84 21.18
N GLY A 3 30.57 117.39 22.07
CA GLY A 3 30.00 116.04 22.05
C GLY A 3 28.71 115.92 21.23
N VAL A 4 27.85 116.95 21.24
CA VAL A 4 26.51 116.86 20.61
C VAL A 4 26.55 116.92 19.08
N VAL A 5 27.54 117.60 18.49
CA VAL A 5 27.64 117.74 17.02
C VAL A 5 28.13 116.44 16.37
N PHE A 6 29.01 115.68 17.02
CA PHE A 6 29.51 114.40 16.48
C PHE A 6 28.44 113.30 16.44
N TYR A 7 27.50 113.29 17.39
CA TYR A 7 26.41 112.31 17.39
C TYR A 7 25.37 112.57 16.30
N ILE A 8 25.12 113.83 15.93
CA ILE A 8 24.15 114.16 14.88
C ILE A 8 24.72 113.83 13.49
N ASP A 9 25.98 114.14 13.21
CA ASP A 9 26.62 113.79 11.93
C ASP A 9 26.76 112.26 11.77
N ALA A 10 27.07 111.53 12.86
CA ALA A 10 27.12 110.07 12.82
C ALA A 10 25.72 109.45 12.58
N LEU A 11 24.66 110.03 13.15
CA LEU A 11 23.29 109.55 12.93
C LEU A 11 22.81 109.82 11.50
N ILE A 12 23.11 111.00 10.94
CA ILE A 12 22.77 111.35 9.56
C ILE A 12 23.56 110.47 8.57
N ALA A 13 24.85 110.23 8.84
CA ALA A 13 25.67 109.33 8.03
C ALA A 13 25.16 107.88 8.09
N LEU A 14 24.70 107.40 9.26
CA LEU A 14 24.12 106.07 9.40
C LEU A 14 22.78 105.95 8.66
N ILE A 15 21.92 106.98 8.74
CA ILE A 15 20.64 107.00 8.01
C ILE A 15 20.87 107.02 6.50
N LEU A 16 21.83 107.80 6.01
CA LEU A 16 22.22 107.81 4.60
C LEU A 16 22.84 106.48 4.16
N ALA A 17 23.70 105.86 4.98
CA ALA A 17 24.28 104.56 4.68
C ALA A 17 23.21 103.47 4.62
N VAL A 18 22.25 103.46 5.56
CA VAL A 18 21.13 102.50 5.55
C VAL A 18 20.20 102.74 4.36
N ALA A 19 19.89 103.98 4.00
CA ALA A 19 19.07 104.31 2.83
C ALA A 19 19.76 103.92 1.50
N ILE A 20 21.08 104.08 1.41
CA ILE A 20 21.87 103.70 0.23
C ILE A 20 22.00 102.17 0.14
N ILE A 21 22.23 101.47 1.27
CA ILE A 21 22.33 100.00 1.28
C ILE A 21 20.97 99.34 1.01
N SER A 22 19.87 99.88 1.54
CA SER A 22 18.51 99.38 1.24
C SER A 22 18.05 99.75 -0.18
N GLY A 23 18.45 100.90 -0.73
CA GLY A 23 18.19 101.26 -2.12
C GLY A 23 18.98 100.43 -3.15
N ILE A 24 20.24 100.08 -2.84
CA ILE A 24 21.11 99.30 -3.75
C ILE A 24 20.83 97.79 -3.63
N GLY A 25 20.50 97.27 -2.44
CA GLY A 25 20.20 95.85 -2.24
C GLY A 25 18.87 95.39 -2.86
N VAL A 26 17.85 96.26 -2.87
CA VAL A 26 16.50 95.94 -3.37
C VAL A 26 16.42 96.04 -4.90
N TYR A 27 17.19 96.95 -5.52
CA TYR A 27 17.12 97.13 -6.98
C TYR A 27 17.82 96.02 -7.76
N TYR A 28 18.93 95.47 -7.24
CA TYR A 28 19.80 94.55 -7.98
C TYR A 28 19.51 93.06 -7.80
N THR A 29 18.60 92.66 -6.90
CA THR A 29 18.30 91.23 -6.63
C THR A 29 16.88 90.79 -6.99
N ILE A 30 15.90 91.70 -7.06
CA ILE A 30 14.48 91.35 -7.22
C ILE A 30 14.06 91.12 -8.69
N GLU A 31 14.62 91.86 -9.65
CA GLU A 31 14.29 91.67 -11.08
C GLU A 31 14.61 90.27 -11.64
N PRO A 32 15.81 89.68 -11.43
CA PRO A 32 16.12 88.36 -11.99
C PRO A 32 15.33 87.23 -11.32
N GLU A 33 15.06 87.29 -10.00
CA GLU A 33 14.27 86.28 -9.29
C GLU A 33 12.78 86.28 -9.67
N ILE A 34 12.13 87.45 -9.80
CA ILE A 34 10.73 87.52 -10.24
C ILE A 34 10.63 87.01 -11.68
N LYS A 35 11.55 87.44 -12.56
CA LYS A 35 11.57 87.02 -13.96
C LYS A 35 11.80 85.51 -14.09
N TYR A 36 12.70 84.92 -13.31
CA TYR A 36 12.89 83.46 -13.28
C TYR A 36 11.67 82.70 -12.76
N ARG A 37 11.05 83.17 -11.65
CA ARG A 37 9.83 82.55 -11.10
C ARG A 37 8.68 82.54 -12.11
N THR A 38 8.48 83.63 -12.85
CA THR A 38 7.44 83.71 -13.89
C THR A 38 7.71 82.75 -15.05
N ILE A 39 8.98 82.62 -15.49
CA ILE A 39 9.33 81.68 -16.56
C ILE A 39 9.20 80.22 -16.08
N GLN A 40 9.57 79.94 -14.83
CA GLN A 40 9.42 78.60 -14.25
C GLN A 40 7.95 78.21 -14.06
N SER A 41 7.08 79.10 -13.59
CA SER A 41 5.64 78.80 -13.50
C SER A 41 5.05 78.54 -14.89
N GLU A 42 5.45 79.32 -15.89
CA GLU A 42 5.03 79.14 -17.28
C GLU A 42 5.51 77.77 -17.83
N ALA A 43 6.75 77.37 -17.53
CA ALA A 43 7.27 76.05 -17.91
C ALA A 43 6.51 74.89 -17.22
N GLU A 44 6.15 75.03 -15.95
CA GLU A 44 5.34 74.01 -15.23
C GLU A 44 3.89 73.96 -15.75
N ASP A 45 3.27 75.10 -16.07
CA ASP A 45 1.92 75.16 -16.64
C ASP A 45 1.87 74.53 -18.03
N ILE A 46 2.88 74.79 -18.87
CA ILE A 46 3.03 74.13 -20.18
C ILE A 46 3.21 72.63 -20.00
N MET A 47 4.05 72.22 -19.05
CA MET A 47 4.27 70.81 -18.77
C MET A 47 2.99 70.13 -18.28
N GLN A 48 2.20 70.80 -17.44
CA GLN A 48 0.90 70.31 -17.00
C GLN A 48 -0.12 70.23 -18.15
N LEU A 49 -0.10 71.17 -19.10
CA LEU A 49 -0.93 71.10 -20.30
C LEU A 49 -0.63 69.84 -21.13
N LEU A 50 0.65 69.48 -21.27
CA LEU A 50 1.06 68.27 -21.99
C LEU A 50 0.58 66.98 -21.30
N THR A 51 0.24 67.02 -20.01
CA THR A 51 -0.34 65.87 -19.29
C THR A 51 -1.86 65.74 -19.45
N ARG A 52 -2.51 66.58 -20.26
CA ARG A 52 -3.96 66.45 -20.54
C ARG A 52 -4.22 65.46 -21.66
N GLU A 53 -5.39 64.83 -21.62
CA GLU A 53 -5.86 63.92 -22.68
C GLU A 53 -5.98 64.63 -24.03
N ILE A 54 -5.56 63.93 -25.07
CA ILE A 54 -5.59 64.38 -26.46
C ILE A 54 -6.96 64.11 -27.10
N ASN A 55 -7.42 65.04 -27.94
CA ASN A 55 -8.55 64.81 -28.83
C ASN A 55 -8.04 64.26 -30.18
N THR A 56 -8.09 62.94 -30.36
CA THR A 56 -7.50 62.26 -31.54
C THR A 56 -8.14 62.65 -32.88
N THR A 57 -9.42 63.02 -32.86
CA THR A 57 -10.17 63.38 -34.08
C THR A 57 -9.70 64.66 -34.76
N GLU A 58 -9.23 65.66 -33.99
CA GLU A 58 -8.74 66.94 -34.52
C GLU A 58 -7.35 66.82 -35.17
N LEU A 59 -6.56 65.81 -34.77
CA LEU A 59 -5.17 65.62 -35.18
C LEU A 59 -4.96 64.51 -36.22
N GLY A 60 -6.05 63.86 -36.65
CA GLY A 60 -6.01 62.73 -37.60
C GLY A 60 -5.22 61.53 -37.05
N LEU A 61 -5.20 61.36 -35.72
CA LEU A 61 -4.53 60.25 -35.06
C LEU A 61 -5.48 59.05 -35.00
N PRO A 62 -4.97 57.82 -35.17
CA PRO A 62 -5.81 56.63 -35.05
C PRO A 62 -6.42 56.48 -33.64
N GLU A 63 -7.56 55.78 -33.54
CA GLU A 63 -8.33 55.62 -32.28
C GLU A 63 -7.52 55.02 -31.12
N ASN A 64 -6.42 54.31 -31.41
CA ASN A 64 -5.51 53.74 -30.42
C ASN A 64 -4.81 54.79 -29.53
N TYR A 65 -4.86 56.08 -29.88
CA TYR A 65 -4.35 57.18 -29.07
C TYR A 65 -5.43 57.86 -28.21
N SER A 66 -6.68 57.42 -28.26
CA SER A 66 -7.79 58.00 -27.50
C SER A 66 -7.60 57.78 -25.99
N GLY A 67 -7.82 58.82 -25.18
CA GLY A 67 -7.62 58.80 -23.73
C GLY A 67 -6.15 58.84 -23.27
N LYS A 68 -5.17 58.97 -24.19
CA LYS A 68 -3.75 59.19 -23.85
C LYS A 68 -3.44 60.68 -23.68
N THR A 69 -2.43 61.01 -22.88
CA THR A 69 -2.00 62.41 -22.73
C THR A 69 -1.21 62.89 -23.96
N TYR A 70 -1.14 64.21 -24.21
CA TYR A 70 -0.28 64.74 -25.27
C TYR A 70 1.17 64.27 -25.13
N LEU A 71 1.66 64.21 -23.89
CA LEU A 71 3.01 63.76 -23.56
C LEU A 71 3.23 62.28 -23.93
N ASP A 72 2.24 61.41 -23.68
CA ASP A 72 2.28 59.99 -24.08
C ASP A 72 2.24 59.81 -25.59
N VAL A 73 1.41 60.60 -26.30
CA VAL A 73 1.31 60.51 -27.76
C VAL A 73 2.58 61.01 -28.43
N ILE A 74 3.11 62.15 -28.00
CA ILE A 74 4.37 62.72 -28.51
C ILE A 74 5.51 61.72 -28.25
N GLY A 75 5.58 61.14 -27.05
CA GLY A 75 6.57 60.12 -26.72
C GLY A 75 6.43 58.85 -27.55
N THR A 76 5.22 58.35 -27.74
CA THR A 76 4.96 57.16 -28.57
C THR A 76 5.38 57.39 -30.02
N LEU A 77 5.06 58.55 -30.60
CA LEU A 77 5.40 58.91 -31.98
C LEU A 77 6.91 59.12 -32.16
N TRP A 78 7.55 59.79 -31.20
CA TRP A 78 9.01 59.99 -31.19
C TRP A 78 9.75 58.64 -31.14
N VAL A 79 9.38 57.77 -30.19
CA VAL A 79 9.99 56.44 -30.05
C VAL A 79 9.74 55.55 -31.27
N SER A 80 8.59 55.68 -31.92
CA SER A 80 8.25 54.93 -33.14
C SER A 80 8.99 55.44 -34.40
N GLY A 81 9.86 56.45 -34.26
CA GLY A 81 10.60 57.07 -35.37
C GLY A 81 9.75 57.99 -36.25
N ASN A 82 8.49 58.24 -35.89
CA ASN A 82 7.62 59.18 -36.60
C ASN A 82 7.78 60.59 -36.01
N THR A 83 9.01 61.10 -36.06
CA THR A 83 9.42 62.37 -35.44
C THR A 83 8.66 63.55 -36.03
N THR A 84 8.34 63.54 -37.33
CA THR A 84 7.54 64.59 -37.97
C THR A 84 6.12 64.67 -37.39
N LYS A 85 5.46 63.52 -37.16
CA LYS A 85 4.13 63.52 -36.54
C LYS A 85 4.18 63.89 -35.06
N ALA A 86 5.24 63.48 -34.35
CA ALA A 86 5.46 63.91 -32.96
C ALA A 86 5.60 65.43 -32.87
N GLU A 87 6.35 66.03 -33.80
CA GLU A 87 6.52 67.49 -33.92
C GLU A 87 5.19 68.18 -34.25
N GLU A 88 4.39 67.66 -35.20
CA GLU A 88 3.05 68.20 -35.53
C GLU A 88 2.10 68.21 -34.31
N VAL A 89 2.09 67.13 -33.53
CA VAL A 89 1.25 67.04 -32.31
C VAL A 89 1.75 68.00 -31.24
N ALA A 90 3.07 68.12 -31.07
CA ALA A 90 3.66 69.08 -30.15
C ALA A 90 3.37 70.54 -30.59
N ASP A 91 3.48 70.86 -31.88
CA ASP A 91 3.19 72.17 -32.45
C ASP A 91 1.71 72.55 -32.31
N HIS A 92 0.80 71.60 -32.47
CA HIS A 92 -0.63 71.85 -32.28
C HIS A 92 -0.96 72.38 -30.87
N VAL A 93 -0.27 71.87 -29.85
CA VAL A 93 -0.49 72.29 -28.45
C VAL A 93 0.38 73.50 -28.08
N LEU A 94 1.63 73.54 -28.55
CA LEU A 94 2.65 74.47 -28.07
C LEU A 94 2.89 75.66 -29.02
N GLY A 95 2.56 75.55 -30.30
CA GLY A 95 2.84 76.52 -31.38
C GLY A 95 2.36 77.93 -31.09
N ASN A 96 1.18 78.06 -30.48
CA ASN A 96 0.58 79.35 -30.14
C ASN A 96 0.52 79.64 -28.63
N PHE A 97 1.09 78.78 -27.79
CA PHE A 97 0.89 78.87 -26.34
C PHE A 97 1.64 80.06 -25.71
N THR A 98 2.83 80.38 -26.19
CA THR A 98 3.63 81.51 -25.68
C THR A 98 4.41 82.22 -26.78
N LYS A 99 4.77 83.48 -26.52
CA LYS A 99 5.69 84.27 -27.37
C LYS A 99 7.16 83.96 -27.08
N ARG A 100 7.47 83.27 -25.97
CA ARG A 100 8.81 82.82 -25.57
C ARG A 100 9.32 81.71 -26.47
N CYS A 101 10.62 81.43 -26.42
CA CYS A 101 11.08 80.19 -27.05
C CYS A 101 10.73 79.01 -26.15
N ILE A 102 10.18 77.95 -26.74
CA ILE A 102 10.00 76.65 -26.13
C ILE A 102 10.81 75.62 -26.90
N GLN A 103 11.48 74.74 -26.17
CA GLN A 103 12.09 73.53 -26.70
C GLN A 103 11.64 72.36 -25.83
N LEU A 104 10.98 71.38 -26.45
CA LEU A 104 10.64 70.12 -25.82
C LEU A 104 11.68 69.10 -26.25
N THR A 105 12.37 68.51 -25.26
CA THR A 105 13.41 67.52 -25.47
C THR A 105 13.10 66.22 -24.75
N PHE A 106 13.51 65.11 -25.35
CA PHE A 106 13.35 63.74 -24.86
C PHE A 106 14.74 63.13 -24.78
N ASP A 107 15.23 62.82 -23.58
CA ASP A 107 16.58 62.29 -23.35
C ASP A 107 17.68 63.09 -24.10
N ASN A 108 17.51 64.42 -24.14
CA ASN A 108 18.32 65.43 -24.83
C ASN A 108 18.19 65.53 -26.36
N GLU A 109 17.32 64.75 -27.02
CA GLU A 109 16.94 64.98 -28.42
C GLU A 109 15.80 66.00 -28.52
N VAL A 110 15.87 66.89 -29.51
CA VAL A 110 14.84 67.92 -29.74
C VAL A 110 13.68 67.31 -30.49
N VAL A 111 12.50 67.27 -29.86
CA VAL A 111 11.26 66.77 -30.46
C VAL A 111 10.43 67.90 -31.04
N TYR A 112 10.48 69.08 -30.41
CA TYR A 112 9.79 70.26 -30.88
C TYR A 112 10.50 71.54 -30.44
N GLN A 113 10.57 72.51 -31.33
CA GLN A 113 11.10 73.84 -31.04
C GLN A 113 10.34 74.89 -31.85
N ASN A 114 9.76 75.88 -31.18
CA ASN A 114 8.90 76.87 -31.84
C ASN A 114 9.67 77.95 -32.62
N LYS A 115 11.00 78.07 -32.44
CA LYS A 115 11.87 79.04 -33.11
C LYS A 115 13.21 78.40 -33.47
N PRO A 116 13.80 78.67 -34.66
CA PRO A 116 15.00 77.99 -35.13
C PRO A 116 16.28 78.29 -34.33
N ASP A 117 16.35 79.39 -33.58
CA ASP A 117 17.46 79.69 -32.67
C ASP A 117 16.94 80.27 -31.36
N CYS A 118 17.22 79.57 -30.26
CA CYS A 118 16.84 79.96 -28.91
C CYS A 118 18.05 80.27 -28.02
N ASN A 119 19.27 80.06 -28.54
CA ASN A 119 20.51 80.23 -27.82
C ASN A 119 21.06 81.65 -28.01
N GLU A 120 20.40 82.64 -27.40
CA GLU A 120 21.02 83.96 -27.22
C GLU A 120 21.75 84.02 -25.88
N ALA A 121 23.03 84.38 -25.90
CA ALA A 121 23.85 84.56 -24.71
C ALA A 121 23.22 85.60 -23.76
N GLY A 122 22.87 85.18 -22.54
CA GLY A 122 22.36 86.06 -21.47
C GLY A 122 20.85 85.97 -21.18
N LYS A 123 20.10 85.03 -21.75
CA LYS A 123 18.67 84.79 -21.38
C LYS A 123 18.53 83.81 -20.21
N ASN A 124 17.56 84.06 -19.33
CA ASN A 124 17.19 83.14 -18.25
C ASN A 124 16.41 81.96 -18.84
N VAL A 125 16.76 80.74 -18.47
CA VAL A 125 16.08 79.51 -18.94
C VAL A 125 15.39 78.84 -17.77
N ALA A 126 14.10 78.58 -17.89
CA ALA A 126 13.39 77.68 -16.99
C ALA A 126 13.39 76.26 -17.56
N VAL A 127 13.52 75.28 -16.69
CA VAL A 127 13.52 73.86 -17.06
C VAL A 127 12.47 73.14 -16.24
N ALA A 128 11.51 72.50 -16.90
CA ALA A 128 10.53 71.62 -16.27
C ALA A 128 10.76 70.20 -16.77
N ASN A 129 10.94 69.26 -15.84
CA ASN A 129 11.19 67.85 -16.13
C ASN A 129 9.99 67.00 -15.70
N ARG A 130 9.65 65.98 -16.50
CA ARG A 130 8.77 64.88 -16.10
C ARG A 130 9.46 63.56 -16.39
N ILE A 131 9.37 62.65 -15.43
CA ILE A 131 9.86 61.28 -15.58
C ILE A 131 8.69 60.44 -16.05
N VAL A 132 8.87 59.67 -17.11
CA VAL A 132 7.87 58.69 -17.57
C VAL A 132 8.55 57.36 -17.84
N SER A 133 7.94 56.28 -17.36
CA SER A 133 8.39 54.91 -17.57
C SER A 133 7.79 54.32 -18.84
N GLY A 134 8.52 53.40 -19.48
CA GLY A 134 8.04 52.64 -20.65
C GLY A 134 8.40 53.22 -22.01
N TYR A 135 9.19 54.28 -22.05
CA TYR A 135 9.71 54.86 -23.29
C TYR A 135 11.23 54.68 -23.34
N ALA A 136 11.76 54.23 -24.47
CA ALA A 136 13.20 54.16 -24.74
C ALA A 136 13.42 54.19 -26.26
N ILE A 137 14.49 54.86 -26.71
CA ILE A 137 14.79 55.05 -28.13
C ILE A 137 14.81 53.70 -28.88
N GLY A 138 13.98 53.58 -29.91
CA GLY A 138 13.89 52.38 -30.76
C GLY A 138 13.20 51.16 -30.13
N LYS A 139 12.57 51.29 -28.95
CA LYS A 139 11.85 50.21 -28.25
C LYS A 139 10.34 50.45 -28.27
N ARG A 140 9.52 49.40 -28.32
CA ARG A 140 8.05 49.58 -28.28
C ARG A 140 7.60 49.99 -26.86
N PRO A 141 6.63 50.92 -26.72
CA PRO A 141 6.15 51.36 -25.42
C PRO A 141 5.20 50.36 -24.75
N GLU A 142 4.56 49.53 -25.56
CA GLU A 142 3.63 48.48 -25.14
C GLU A 142 4.06 47.13 -25.72
N GLY A 143 3.73 46.06 -25.01
CA GLY A 143 3.93 44.69 -25.47
C GLY A 143 2.78 43.78 -25.05
N TYR A 144 3.08 42.49 -25.02
CA TYR A 144 2.14 41.42 -24.76
C TYR A 144 2.59 40.63 -23.53
N THR A 145 1.65 40.11 -22.77
CA THR A 145 1.92 39.05 -21.80
C THR A 145 0.78 38.03 -21.92
N ALA A 146 1.03 36.79 -21.58
CA ALA A 146 0.01 35.77 -21.61
C ALA A 146 0.20 34.86 -20.41
N ARG A 147 -0.86 34.14 -20.08
CA ARG A 147 -0.79 32.98 -19.20
C ARG A 147 -1.57 31.84 -19.84
N VAL A 148 -1.17 30.62 -19.54
CA VAL A 148 -1.91 29.41 -19.90
C VAL A 148 -2.57 28.86 -18.66
N LEU A 149 -3.85 28.52 -18.80
CA LEU A 149 -4.63 27.79 -17.81
C LEU A 149 -5.06 26.48 -18.43
N LEU A 150 -5.15 25.45 -17.60
CA LEU A 150 -5.89 24.25 -17.96
C LEU A 150 -7.38 24.56 -17.79
N SER A 151 -8.08 24.72 -18.92
CA SER A 151 -9.52 25.02 -18.93
C SER A 151 -10.37 23.77 -18.75
N LYS A 152 -9.81 22.60 -19.09
CA LYS A 152 -10.37 21.28 -18.79
C LYS A 152 -9.25 20.29 -18.49
N MET A 153 -9.35 19.56 -17.38
CA MET A 153 -8.77 18.22 -17.31
C MET A 153 -9.58 17.36 -18.28
N SER A 154 -8.93 16.69 -19.23
CA SER A 154 -9.65 15.99 -20.29
C SER A 154 -10.26 14.71 -19.74
N LYS A 155 -10.67 13.81 -20.63
CA LYS A 155 -11.62 12.74 -20.28
C LYS A 155 -11.08 11.66 -19.35
N VAL A 156 -9.79 11.62 -19.02
CA VAL A 156 -9.18 10.38 -18.53
C VAL A 156 -9.31 10.22 -17.00
N ASP A 157 -9.96 9.13 -16.57
CA ASP A 157 -10.02 8.68 -15.18
C ASP A 157 -9.61 7.20 -15.03
N SER A 158 -9.28 6.78 -13.81
CA SER A 158 -8.93 5.40 -13.45
C SER A 158 -9.73 4.90 -12.26
N ALA A 159 -10.47 3.81 -12.45
CA ALA A 159 -11.19 3.13 -11.39
C ALA A 159 -10.44 1.88 -10.90
N TYR A 160 -10.47 1.65 -9.58
CA TYR A 160 -9.86 0.48 -8.95
C TYR A 160 -10.91 -0.33 -8.19
N VAL A 161 -10.84 -1.66 -8.33
CA VAL A 161 -11.51 -2.60 -7.43
C VAL A 161 -10.46 -3.44 -6.76
N TYR A 162 -10.46 -3.42 -5.43
CA TYR A 162 -9.50 -4.16 -4.60
C TYR A 162 -10.09 -5.47 -4.09
N PHE A 163 -9.27 -6.50 -4.06
CA PHE A 163 -9.52 -7.72 -3.29
C PHE A 163 -9.05 -7.52 -1.84
N GLY A 164 -9.58 -8.31 -0.91
CA GLY A 164 -9.06 -8.35 0.47
C GLY A 164 -7.65 -8.94 0.50
N GLY A 165 -7.02 -8.98 1.68
CA GLY A 165 -5.78 -9.75 1.85
C GLY A 165 -5.98 -11.24 1.52
N TYR A 166 -7.19 -11.76 1.76
CA TYR A 166 -7.62 -13.07 1.27
C TYR A 166 -9.12 -13.10 0.96
N VAL A 167 -9.49 -13.66 -0.20
CA VAL A 167 -10.87 -13.86 -0.64
C VAL A 167 -11.00 -15.25 -1.25
N GLY A 168 -11.83 -16.11 -0.69
CA GLY A 168 -12.04 -17.49 -1.17
C GLY A 168 -12.76 -18.29 -0.10
N GLU A 169 -12.83 -19.63 -0.16
CA GLU A 169 -12.54 -20.48 -1.32
C GLU A 169 -13.80 -20.64 -2.20
N GLY A 170 -13.78 -20.13 -3.42
CA GLY A 170 -14.92 -20.22 -4.35
C GLY A 170 -14.77 -19.30 -5.56
N ASN A 171 -15.81 -19.24 -6.40
CA ASN A 171 -15.89 -18.24 -7.45
C ASN A 171 -16.14 -16.87 -6.83
N ILE A 172 -15.44 -15.85 -7.32
CA ILE A 172 -15.43 -14.51 -6.71
C ILE A 172 -16.10 -13.52 -7.63
N THR A 173 -16.98 -12.68 -7.07
CA THR A 173 -17.66 -11.60 -7.81
C THR A 173 -17.35 -10.26 -7.17
N LYS A 174 -17.06 -9.24 -7.98
CA LYS A 174 -16.88 -7.85 -7.54
C LYS A 174 -17.69 -6.90 -8.40
N LEU A 175 -18.14 -5.81 -7.77
CA LEU A 175 -18.85 -4.73 -8.45
C LEU A 175 -17.88 -3.57 -8.70
N MET A 176 -17.92 -2.99 -9.90
CA MET A 176 -17.15 -1.82 -10.31
C MET A 176 -18.06 -0.80 -10.97
N ASN A 177 -17.90 0.49 -10.65
CA ASN A 177 -18.63 1.57 -11.30
C ASN A 177 -17.63 2.52 -12.00
N LEU A 178 -17.87 2.77 -13.29
CA LEU A 178 -17.13 3.67 -14.16
C LEU A 178 -18.04 4.88 -14.46
N THR A 179 -17.97 5.90 -13.61
CA THR A 179 -18.94 7.01 -13.64
C THR A 179 -18.83 7.82 -14.93
N SER A 180 -19.96 7.99 -15.62
CA SER A 180 -20.05 8.77 -16.86
C SER A 180 -19.11 8.27 -17.96
N LEU A 181 -18.93 6.94 -18.05
CA LEU A 181 -18.08 6.25 -19.00
C LEU A 181 -18.45 6.57 -20.46
N ASP A 182 -17.47 7.03 -21.23
CA ASP A 182 -17.56 7.12 -22.69
C ASP A 182 -16.91 5.92 -23.37
N THR A 183 -15.64 5.64 -23.06
CA THR A 183 -14.84 4.58 -23.69
C THR A 183 -13.77 4.06 -22.74
N VAL A 184 -13.57 2.74 -22.69
CA VAL A 184 -12.45 2.13 -21.97
C VAL A 184 -11.18 2.21 -22.82
N LEU A 185 -10.09 2.66 -22.22
CA LEU A 185 -8.78 2.77 -22.85
C LEU A 185 -7.90 1.56 -22.53
N GLU A 186 -7.90 1.14 -21.26
CA GLU A 186 -7.09 0.03 -20.77
C GLU A 186 -7.75 -0.61 -19.56
N ALA A 187 -7.64 -1.94 -19.44
CA ALA A 187 -8.01 -2.69 -18.26
C ALA A 187 -6.93 -3.72 -17.93
N VAL A 188 -6.45 -3.68 -16.69
CA VAL A 188 -5.43 -4.61 -16.16
C VAL A 188 -5.87 -5.19 -14.83
N MET A 189 -5.35 -6.37 -14.51
CA MET A 189 -5.62 -7.09 -13.28
C MET A 189 -4.29 -7.57 -12.70
N GLU A 190 -3.98 -7.18 -11.47
CA GLU A 190 -2.82 -7.67 -10.72
C GLU A 190 -3.31 -8.44 -9.50
N VAL A 191 -3.11 -9.75 -9.48
CA VAL A 191 -3.69 -10.64 -8.44
C VAL A 191 -2.73 -11.75 -8.04
N ASP A 192 -2.72 -12.09 -6.75
CA ASP A 192 -2.23 -13.39 -6.25
C ASP A 192 -3.41 -14.37 -6.28
N ALA A 193 -3.46 -15.25 -7.28
CA ALA A 193 -4.56 -16.21 -7.45
C ALA A 193 -4.07 -17.65 -7.24
N GLY A 194 -4.86 -18.45 -6.54
CA GLY A 194 -4.48 -19.83 -6.17
C GLY A 194 -4.46 -20.83 -7.34
N SER A 195 -5.28 -20.62 -8.36
CA SER A 195 -5.31 -21.47 -9.56
C SER A 195 -5.79 -20.71 -10.77
N GLU A 196 -5.70 -21.33 -11.95
CA GLU A 196 -6.23 -20.79 -13.20
C GLU A 196 -7.73 -20.50 -13.13
N PHE A 197 -8.15 -19.42 -13.78
CA PHE A 197 -9.53 -18.96 -13.75
C PHE A 197 -9.96 -18.32 -15.07
N GLU A 198 -11.26 -18.35 -15.32
CA GLU A 198 -11.92 -17.62 -16.39
C GLU A 198 -12.49 -16.31 -15.86
N LEU A 199 -12.25 -15.21 -16.58
CA LEU A 199 -12.79 -13.90 -16.25
C LEU A 199 -14.09 -13.67 -17.02
N TYR A 200 -15.14 -13.24 -16.32
CA TYR A 200 -16.38 -12.77 -16.95
C TYR A 200 -16.65 -11.32 -16.52
N ILE A 201 -16.99 -10.46 -17.48
CA ILE A 201 -17.36 -9.07 -17.25
C ILE A 201 -18.78 -8.90 -17.79
N ASN A 202 -19.72 -8.54 -16.91
CA ASN A 202 -21.14 -8.41 -17.24
C ASN A 202 -21.73 -9.69 -17.86
N GLY A 203 -21.27 -10.85 -17.40
CA GLY A 203 -21.64 -12.17 -17.92
C GLY A 203 -20.95 -12.57 -19.24
N ASN A 204 -20.13 -11.70 -19.83
CA ASN A 204 -19.37 -12.01 -21.05
C ASN A 204 -17.98 -12.53 -20.74
N TYR A 205 -17.61 -13.65 -21.36
CA TYR A 205 -16.28 -14.24 -21.23
C TYR A 205 -15.19 -13.24 -21.71
N SER A 206 -14.15 -13.07 -20.88
CA SER A 206 -13.10 -12.06 -21.02
C SER A 206 -11.68 -12.64 -20.84
N GLY A 207 -11.53 -13.94 -21.14
CA GLY A 207 -10.24 -14.64 -21.16
C GLY A 207 -10.06 -15.67 -20.04
N THR A 208 -9.08 -16.57 -20.23
CA THR A 208 -8.57 -17.50 -19.23
C THR A 208 -7.17 -17.08 -18.84
N TYR A 209 -6.89 -17.03 -17.54
CA TYR A 209 -5.63 -16.56 -16.98
C TYR A 209 -4.98 -17.65 -16.15
N TYR A 210 -3.65 -17.75 -16.25
CA TYR A 210 -2.84 -18.81 -15.64
C TYR A 210 -1.85 -18.16 -14.66
N PRO A 211 -2.20 -18.04 -13.37
CA PRO A 211 -1.30 -17.50 -12.36
C PRO A 211 -0.12 -18.44 -12.11
N SER A 212 1.02 -17.86 -11.74
CA SER A 212 2.27 -18.56 -11.46
C SER A 212 2.30 -19.18 -10.05
N GLY A 213 1.60 -18.57 -9.08
CA GLY A 213 1.02 -19.24 -7.90
C GLY A 213 1.66 -18.96 -6.53
N GLY A 214 1.25 -17.87 -5.87
CA GLY A 214 1.37 -17.70 -4.41
C GLY A 214 2.76 -17.40 -3.84
N ASN A 215 2.96 -17.72 -2.56
CA ASN A 215 4.03 -17.18 -1.70
C ASN A 215 4.13 -15.65 -1.78
N MET A 216 3.01 -14.96 -1.55
CA MET A 216 2.93 -13.50 -1.54
C MET A 216 3.31 -12.85 -2.88
N SER A 217 3.22 -13.54 -4.02
CA SER A 217 3.50 -12.96 -5.34
C SER A 217 2.22 -12.73 -6.16
N SER A 218 2.24 -11.72 -7.01
CA SER A 218 1.14 -11.32 -7.87
C SER A 218 1.52 -11.38 -9.35
N ASP A 219 0.59 -11.79 -10.19
CA ASP A 219 0.73 -11.77 -11.63
C ASP A 219 -0.06 -10.59 -12.22
N LEU A 220 0.56 -9.89 -13.18
CA LEU A 220 -0.09 -8.81 -13.94
C LEU A 220 -0.64 -9.36 -15.26
N PHE A 221 -1.95 -9.21 -15.43
CA PHE A 221 -2.68 -9.61 -16.62
C PHE A 221 -3.29 -8.39 -17.32
N VAL A 222 -3.06 -8.29 -18.63
CA VAL A 222 -3.73 -7.29 -19.47
C VAL A 222 -5.04 -7.87 -19.97
N ILE A 223 -6.16 -7.29 -19.52
CA ILE A 223 -7.49 -7.68 -19.99
C ILE A 223 -7.71 -7.04 -21.36
N CYS A 224 -7.47 -5.74 -21.48
CA CYS A 224 -7.52 -5.07 -22.77
C CYS A 224 -6.70 -3.78 -22.79
N ASN A 225 -6.22 -3.39 -23.97
CA ASN A 225 -5.54 -2.11 -24.23
C ASN A 225 -5.61 -1.77 -25.74
N GLU A 226 -4.95 -0.71 -26.18
CA GLU A 226 -4.93 -0.31 -27.60
C GLU A 226 -4.43 -1.42 -28.55
N THR A 227 -3.47 -2.24 -28.11
CA THR A 227 -2.90 -3.35 -28.89
C THR A 227 -3.71 -4.64 -28.79
N HIS A 228 -4.53 -4.77 -27.74
CA HIS A 228 -5.38 -5.91 -27.43
C HIS A 228 -6.80 -5.46 -27.04
N PRO A 229 -7.62 -4.93 -27.98
CA PRO A 229 -8.91 -4.32 -27.65
C PRO A 229 -10.04 -5.32 -27.38
N THR A 230 -9.77 -6.64 -27.47
CA THR A 230 -10.77 -7.73 -27.58
C THR A 230 -11.85 -7.70 -26.49
N TYR A 231 -11.53 -7.27 -25.27
CA TYR A 231 -12.44 -7.29 -24.12
C TYR A 231 -12.87 -5.91 -23.62
N CYS A 232 -12.37 -4.81 -24.19
CA CYS A 232 -12.71 -3.47 -23.73
C CYS A 232 -14.22 -3.15 -23.87
N SER A 233 -14.89 -3.73 -24.86
CA SER A 233 -16.34 -3.54 -25.07
C SER A 233 -17.22 -4.29 -24.07
N ASN A 234 -16.66 -5.16 -23.23
CA ASN A 234 -17.44 -5.87 -22.21
C ASN A 234 -17.73 -4.97 -21.00
N PHE A 235 -16.96 -3.89 -20.82
CA PHE A 235 -17.17 -2.90 -19.77
C PHE A 235 -18.33 -1.94 -20.11
N ALA A 236 -19.08 -1.56 -19.09
CA ALA A 236 -20.17 -0.59 -19.10
C ALA A 236 -19.99 0.39 -17.92
N GLU A 237 -20.97 1.26 -17.63
CA GLU A 237 -20.90 2.12 -16.42
C GLU A 237 -20.91 1.28 -15.14
N GLU A 238 -21.92 0.42 -14.96
CA GLU A 238 -21.96 -0.55 -13.86
C GLU A 238 -21.46 -1.91 -14.35
N ASN A 239 -20.50 -2.49 -13.64
CA ASN A 239 -19.85 -3.73 -14.02
C ASN A 239 -19.89 -4.77 -12.91
N THR A 240 -20.27 -5.98 -13.29
CA THR A 240 -20.07 -7.18 -12.48
C THR A 240 -18.87 -7.96 -13.04
N ILE A 241 -17.85 -8.13 -12.22
CA ILE A 241 -16.62 -8.85 -12.57
C ILE A 241 -16.61 -10.17 -11.81
N GLU A 242 -16.57 -11.30 -12.52
CA GLU A 242 -16.58 -12.65 -11.96
C GLU A 242 -15.29 -13.39 -12.33
N LEU A 243 -14.64 -13.97 -11.33
CA LEU A 243 -13.51 -14.89 -11.48
C LEU A 243 -14.03 -16.31 -11.21
N LYS A 244 -14.03 -17.15 -12.24
CA LYS A 244 -14.44 -18.56 -12.15
C LYS A 244 -13.22 -19.47 -12.13
N PHE A 245 -12.92 -20.03 -10.98
CA PHE A 245 -11.75 -20.88 -10.79
C PHE A 245 -11.97 -22.26 -11.41
N LEU A 246 -10.94 -22.76 -12.10
CA LEU A 246 -10.96 -24.07 -12.77
C LEU A 246 -10.21 -25.14 -11.96
N GLY A 247 -9.27 -24.73 -11.10
CA GLY A 247 -8.48 -25.62 -10.25
C GLY A 247 -9.02 -25.77 -8.83
N ASN A 248 -8.35 -26.59 -8.01
CA ASN A 248 -8.75 -26.90 -6.64
C ASN A 248 -8.47 -25.74 -5.64
N GLN A 249 -7.70 -24.73 -6.03
CA GLN A 249 -7.36 -23.57 -5.19
C GLN A 249 -8.09 -22.33 -5.67
N SER A 250 -9.31 -22.14 -5.18
CA SER A 250 -10.24 -21.11 -5.64
C SER A 250 -10.19 -19.85 -4.77
N TYR A 251 -9.05 -19.15 -4.72
CA TYR A 251 -8.91 -17.96 -3.88
C TYR A 251 -8.06 -16.86 -4.53
N VAL A 252 -8.19 -15.63 -4.01
CA VAL A 252 -7.33 -14.48 -4.31
C VAL A 252 -6.68 -13.98 -3.00
N GLY A 253 -5.36 -14.00 -2.92
CA GLY A 253 -4.51 -13.61 -1.78
C GLY A 253 -4.06 -12.14 -1.78
N GLY A 254 -4.87 -11.25 -2.37
CA GLY A 254 -4.55 -9.84 -2.58
C GLY A 254 -4.50 -9.47 -4.06
N GLY A 255 -4.78 -8.19 -4.35
CA GLY A 255 -4.71 -7.65 -5.71
C GLY A 255 -5.79 -6.64 -6.04
N TYR A 256 -5.82 -6.22 -7.31
CA TYR A 256 -6.79 -5.28 -7.84
C TYR A 256 -7.05 -5.44 -9.34
N ILE A 257 -8.17 -4.88 -9.78
CA ILE A 257 -8.47 -4.62 -11.18
C ILE A 257 -8.51 -3.10 -11.37
N LYS A 258 -7.75 -2.60 -12.35
CA LYS A 258 -7.65 -1.18 -12.72
C LYS A 258 -8.20 -1.00 -14.12
N VAL A 259 -9.10 -0.04 -14.29
CA VAL A 259 -9.66 0.34 -15.59
C VAL A 259 -9.43 1.82 -15.83
N LYS A 260 -8.71 2.15 -16.90
CA LYS A 260 -8.49 3.51 -17.40
C LYS A 260 -9.53 3.80 -18.49
N TYR A 261 -10.26 4.91 -18.37
CA TYR A 261 -11.39 5.21 -19.24
C TYR A 261 -11.58 6.71 -19.47
N ASN A 262 -12.24 7.05 -20.58
CA ASN A 262 -12.70 8.40 -20.88
C ASN A 262 -14.07 8.65 -20.24
N THR A 263 -14.27 9.84 -19.68
CA THR A 263 -15.52 10.33 -19.10
C THR A 263 -15.90 11.72 -19.62
N SER A 264 -17.20 11.98 -19.69
CA SER A 264 -17.77 13.24 -20.19
C SER A 264 -18.03 14.29 -19.11
N GLU A 265 -17.92 13.90 -17.85
CA GLU A 265 -18.13 14.76 -16.69
C GLU A 265 -16.84 14.94 -15.90
N PHE A 266 -16.70 16.10 -15.24
CA PHE A 266 -15.67 16.25 -14.22
C PHE A 266 -16.05 15.34 -13.05
N VAL A 267 -15.38 14.20 -12.93
CA VAL A 267 -15.54 13.31 -11.77
C VAL A 267 -14.93 14.02 -10.57
N THR A 268 -15.76 14.70 -9.78
CA THR A 268 -15.38 15.07 -8.42
C THR A 268 -15.16 13.78 -7.65
N LYS A 269 -13.95 13.56 -7.09
CA LYS A 269 -13.62 12.38 -6.28
C LYS A 269 -14.66 12.24 -5.15
N ASN A 270 -15.70 11.44 -5.41
CA ASN A 270 -16.74 11.18 -4.44
C ASN A 270 -16.17 10.17 -3.46
N VAL A 271 -16.07 10.59 -2.21
CA VAL A 271 -15.62 9.74 -1.12
C VAL A 271 -16.67 8.65 -0.94
N SER A 272 -16.33 7.39 -1.20
CA SER A 272 -17.28 6.30 -1.08
C SER A 272 -17.82 6.22 0.35
N ASP A 273 -19.14 6.27 0.49
CA ASP A 273 -19.85 6.05 1.75
C ASP A 273 -20.05 4.54 2.02
N ARG A 274 -19.46 3.66 1.21
CA ARG A 274 -19.78 2.24 1.22
C ARG A 274 -18.57 1.34 0.97
N TYR A 275 -18.49 0.27 1.75
CA TYR A 275 -17.69 -0.92 1.47
C TYR A 275 -18.61 -2.02 0.93
N ASN A 276 -18.37 -2.50 -0.29
CA ASN A 276 -19.11 -3.61 -0.89
C ASN A 276 -18.35 -4.92 -0.66
N PHE A 277 -19.04 -5.93 -0.12
CA PHE A 277 -18.45 -7.25 0.01
C PHE A 277 -18.25 -7.89 -1.37
N PRO A 278 -17.20 -8.71 -1.56
CA PRO A 278 -17.19 -9.61 -2.70
C PRO A 278 -18.35 -10.59 -2.61
N GLY A 279 -18.89 -10.97 -3.77
CA GLY A 279 -19.63 -12.21 -3.89
C GLY A 279 -18.67 -13.39 -3.79
N ILE A 280 -19.04 -14.41 -3.04
CA ILE A 280 -18.27 -15.66 -2.91
C ILE A 280 -19.25 -16.80 -3.09
N ASP A 281 -19.11 -17.56 -4.17
CA ASP A 281 -19.87 -18.78 -4.42
C ASP A 281 -18.98 -19.99 -4.12
N GLY A 282 -19.16 -20.57 -2.94
CA GLY A 282 -18.23 -21.48 -2.28
C GLY A 282 -18.11 -21.20 -0.78
N ILE A 283 -17.01 -21.61 -0.17
CA ILE A 283 -16.74 -21.38 1.25
C ILE A 283 -16.57 -19.88 1.47
N ILE A 284 -17.33 -19.30 2.41
CA ILE A 284 -17.19 -17.89 2.75
C ILE A 284 -15.99 -17.74 3.69
N ASN A 285 -14.85 -17.37 3.11
CA ASN A 285 -13.61 -17.11 3.82
C ASN A 285 -12.98 -15.78 3.31
N LEU A 286 -13.50 -14.66 3.83
CA LEU A 286 -13.03 -13.30 3.51
C LEU A 286 -12.20 -12.69 4.64
N TYR A 287 -10.94 -12.35 4.35
CA TYR A 287 -10.11 -11.47 5.17
C TYR A 287 -9.85 -10.18 4.39
N SER A 288 -10.36 -9.06 4.91
CA SER A 288 -10.33 -7.78 4.22
C SER A 288 -10.17 -6.62 5.21
N SER A 289 -10.33 -5.40 4.72
CA SER A 289 -10.36 -4.19 5.53
C SER A 289 -11.14 -3.08 4.85
N PHE A 290 -11.54 -2.08 5.62
CA PHE A 290 -12.04 -0.82 5.08
C PHE A 290 -11.31 0.37 5.72
N TYR A 291 -11.41 1.53 5.08
CA TYR A 291 -10.87 2.79 5.57
C TYR A 291 -11.95 3.86 5.51
N VAL A 292 -12.09 4.64 6.59
CA VAL A 292 -13.03 5.77 6.63
C VAL A 292 -12.23 7.09 6.61
N PRO A 293 -12.22 7.82 5.49
CA PRO A 293 -11.44 9.06 5.30
C PRO A 293 -12.11 10.28 5.96
N GLY A 294 -12.25 10.25 7.28
CA GLY A 294 -12.87 11.32 8.05
C GLY A 294 -13.31 10.91 9.45
N THR A 295 -14.23 11.69 10.03
CA THR A 295 -14.79 11.43 11.38
C THR A 295 -16.05 10.59 11.27
N LEU A 296 -15.98 9.33 11.71
CA LEU A 296 -17.08 8.36 11.66
C LEU A 296 -18.12 8.64 12.76
N HIS A 297 -19.39 8.78 12.37
CA HIS A 297 -20.54 9.02 13.25
C HIS A 297 -21.44 7.79 13.40
N GLY A 298 -21.46 6.90 12.40
CA GLY A 298 -22.27 5.70 12.42
C GLY A 298 -21.98 4.75 11.27
N MET A 299 -22.45 3.51 11.40
CA MET A 299 -22.25 2.44 10.43
C MET A 299 -23.51 1.60 10.30
N GLU A 300 -23.86 1.17 9.10
CA GLU A 300 -24.97 0.25 8.87
C GLU A 300 -24.48 -0.89 7.98
N ALA A 301 -24.93 -2.12 8.25
CA ALA A 301 -24.55 -3.28 7.44
C ALA A 301 -25.80 -3.95 6.87
N LEU A 302 -25.76 -4.27 5.58
CA LEU A 302 -26.69 -5.18 4.93
C LEU A 302 -25.89 -6.41 4.48
N ILE A 303 -26.28 -7.57 4.99
CA ILE A 303 -25.66 -8.85 4.65
C ILE A 303 -26.71 -9.71 3.96
N HIS A 304 -26.38 -10.20 2.78
CA HIS A 304 -27.18 -11.12 2.00
C HIS A 304 -26.36 -12.38 1.71
N TYR A 305 -26.79 -13.52 2.24
CA TYR A 305 -26.09 -14.79 2.10
C TYR A 305 -27.04 -15.99 2.09
N MET A 306 -26.58 -17.10 1.53
CA MET A 306 -27.16 -18.44 1.63
C MET A 306 -26.08 -19.36 2.22
N SER A 307 -26.40 -20.11 3.27
CA SER A 307 -25.47 -21.10 3.85
C SER A 307 -26.24 -22.19 4.60
N ASN A 308 -25.65 -23.37 4.77
CA ASN A 308 -26.13 -24.39 5.71
C ASN A 308 -25.37 -24.35 7.04
N TYR A 309 -24.38 -23.47 7.16
CA TYR A 309 -23.50 -23.33 8.31
C TYR A 309 -23.76 -22.00 9.02
N THR A 310 -23.25 -21.88 10.23
CA THR A 310 -23.29 -20.60 10.95
C THR A 310 -22.24 -19.67 10.34
N VAL A 311 -22.65 -18.47 9.91
CA VAL A 311 -21.74 -17.44 9.41
C VAL A 311 -21.53 -16.35 10.46
N PHE A 312 -20.40 -15.65 10.36
CA PHE A 312 -20.08 -14.54 11.25
C PHE A 312 -19.40 -13.39 10.52
N LEU A 313 -19.58 -12.19 11.04
CA LEU A 313 -18.91 -10.97 10.62
C LEU A 313 -18.22 -10.33 11.83
N ASN A 314 -16.91 -10.13 11.74
CA ASN A 314 -16.12 -9.41 12.72
C ASN A 314 -15.57 -8.10 12.11
N ILE A 315 -15.57 -7.03 12.91
CA ILE A 315 -14.85 -5.77 12.64
C ILE A 315 -13.84 -5.59 13.76
N GLY A 316 -12.54 -5.67 13.45
CA GLY A 316 -11.52 -5.95 14.47
C GLY A 316 -11.87 -7.22 15.23
N ASN A 317 -11.69 -7.23 16.56
CA ASN A 317 -12.11 -8.35 17.42
C ASN A 317 -13.60 -8.29 17.85
N ALA A 318 -14.40 -7.38 17.29
CA ALA A 318 -15.83 -7.28 17.60
C ALA A 318 -16.67 -8.14 16.67
N THR A 319 -17.37 -9.15 17.18
CA THR A 319 -18.36 -9.91 16.40
C THR A 319 -19.64 -9.11 16.21
N ILE A 320 -19.81 -8.57 15.00
CA ILE A 320 -20.95 -7.74 14.60
C ILE A 320 -22.16 -8.60 14.24
N TYR A 321 -21.94 -9.75 13.62
CA TYR A 321 -23.01 -10.69 13.28
C TYR A 321 -22.56 -12.13 13.52
N ASN A 322 -23.51 -12.96 13.94
CA ASN A 322 -23.34 -14.39 14.12
C ASN A 322 -24.72 -15.03 13.98
N GLY A 323 -24.94 -15.78 12.91
CA GLY A 323 -26.26 -16.34 12.60
C GLY A 323 -26.18 -17.63 11.80
N SER A 324 -27.22 -18.45 11.95
CA SER A 324 -27.40 -19.70 11.22
C SER A 324 -28.72 -19.70 10.48
N THR A 325 -28.80 -20.52 9.45
CA THR A 325 -29.88 -20.54 8.47
C THR A 325 -30.38 -21.97 8.25
N LYS A 326 -31.62 -22.10 7.77
CA LYS A 326 -32.16 -23.40 7.35
C LYS A 326 -31.68 -23.70 5.93
N GLN A 327 -31.61 -24.99 5.60
CA GLN A 327 -30.99 -25.45 4.36
C GLN A 327 -31.58 -24.79 3.11
N GLY A 328 -30.73 -24.11 2.33
CA GLY A 328 -31.08 -23.51 1.03
C GLY A 328 -31.97 -22.25 1.07
N GLU A 329 -32.04 -21.53 2.19
CA GLU A 329 -32.77 -20.24 2.28
C GLU A 329 -31.84 -19.03 2.08
N ASP A 330 -32.27 -18.06 1.27
CA ASP A 330 -31.66 -16.73 1.17
C ASP A 330 -31.95 -15.91 2.42
N VAL A 331 -30.91 -15.32 3.01
CA VAL A 331 -31.03 -14.55 4.25
C VAL A 331 -30.52 -13.14 4.09
N TYR A 332 -31.38 -12.19 4.46
CA TYR A 332 -31.10 -10.76 4.51
C TYR A 332 -31.04 -10.29 5.95
N VAL A 333 -29.91 -9.70 6.33
CA VAL A 333 -29.68 -9.17 7.67
C VAL A 333 -29.35 -7.70 7.56
N PHE A 334 -30.17 -6.87 8.18
CA PHE A 334 -29.88 -5.45 8.35
C PHE A 334 -29.48 -5.19 9.80
N ILE A 335 -28.29 -4.61 9.98
CA ILE A 335 -27.73 -4.25 11.29
C ILE A 335 -27.56 -2.75 11.33
N ASN A 336 -28.27 -2.10 12.26
CA ASN A 336 -28.25 -0.65 12.38
C ASN A 336 -27.06 -0.14 13.22
N SER A 337 -26.81 1.16 13.13
CA SER A 337 -25.66 1.81 13.78
C SER A 337 -25.59 1.69 15.29
N SER A 338 -26.72 1.62 16.00
CA SER A 338 -26.67 1.50 17.47
C SER A 338 -26.30 0.08 17.92
N GLU A 339 -26.71 -0.94 17.16
CA GLU A 339 -26.31 -2.32 17.42
C GLU A 339 -24.82 -2.55 17.14
N ILE A 340 -24.30 -2.04 16.02
CA ILE A 340 -22.88 -2.12 15.68
C ILE A 340 -22.05 -1.39 16.75
N GLU A 341 -22.45 -0.19 17.16
CA GLU A 341 -21.75 0.59 18.18
C GLU A 341 -21.67 -0.15 19.53
N ASN A 342 -22.77 -0.77 19.98
CA ASN A 342 -22.77 -1.55 21.22
C ASN A 342 -21.81 -2.75 21.14
N LYS A 343 -21.79 -3.46 20.00
CA LYS A 343 -20.89 -4.61 19.80
C LYS A 343 -19.42 -4.18 19.73
N LEU A 344 -19.12 -3.06 19.08
CA LEU A 344 -17.78 -2.47 19.07
C LEU A 344 -17.32 -2.06 20.48
N ASN A 345 -18.18 -1.36 21.23
CA ASN A 345 -17.86 -0.91 22.59
C ASN A 345 -17.57 -2.09 23.54
N ASN A 346 -18.31 -3.19 23.40
CA ASN A 346 -18.07 -4.41 24.18
C ASN A 346 -16.70 -5.05 23.89
N ALA A 347 -16.16 -4.85 22.69
CA ALA A 347 -14.83 -5.29 22.28
C ALA A 347 -13.74 -4.22 22.52
N GLY A 348 -14.08 -3.09 23.17
CA GLY A 348 -13.14 -2.00 23.43
C GLY A 348 -12.86 -1.08 22.24
N LEU A 349 -13.65 -1.17 21.16
CA LEU A 349 -13.56 -0.33 19.97
C LEU A 349 -14.64 0.75 19.97
N SER A 350 -14.42 1.85 19.23
CA SER A 350 -15.41 2.92 19.07
C SER A 350 -15.29 3.58 17.69
N TYR A 351 -16.34 4.25 17.20
CA TYR A 351 -16.28 4.96 15.91
C TYR A 351 -15.17 6.02 15.85
N SER A 352 -14.92 6.72 16.96
CA SER A 352 -13.80 7.67 17.07
C SER A 352 -12.45 6.97 16.91
N TYR A 353 -12.28 5.78 17.51
CA TYR A 353 -11.05 5.01 17.37
C TYR A 353 -10.81 4.49 15.93
N LEU A 354 -11.89 4.14 15.22
CA LEU A 354 -11.85 3.61 13.85
C LEU A 354 -11.68 4.71 12.78
N SER A 355 -11.97 5.96 13.12
CA SER A 355 -11.87 7.10 12.20
C SER A 355 -10.43 7.28 11.69
N LYS A 356 -10.28 7.44 10.37
CA LYS A 356 -8.97 7.61 9.69
C LYS A 356 -7.97 6.48 9.95
N LYS A 357 -8.45 5.25 10.19
CA LYS A 357 -7.62 4.06 10.30
C LYS A 357 -8.07 2.99 9.33
N THR A 358 -7.11 2.20 8.86
CA THR A 358 -7.40 0.94 8.17
C THR A 358 -7.94 -0.05 9.20
N VAL A 359 -9.19 -0.47 9.05
CA VAL A 359 -9.87 -1.35 10.01
C VAL A 359 -9.99 -2.75 9.41
N PRO A 360 -9.43 -3.79 10.06
CA PRO A 360 -9.54 -5.16 9.59
C PRO A 360 -10.98 -5.69 9.73
N LEU A 361 -11.41 -6.45 8.72
CA LEU A 361 -12.75 -7.00 8.54
C LEU A 361 -12.67 -8.49 8.20
N ARG A 362 -13.42 -9.32 8.92
CA ARG A 362 -13.46 -10.77 8.71
C ARG A 362 -14.88 -11.26 8.53
N PHE A 363 -15.15 -11.93 7.42
CA PHE A 363 -16.41 -12.64 7.20
C PHE A 363 -16.10 -14.12 6.98
N GLY A 364 -16.62 -14.99 7.84
CA GLY A 364 -16.32 -16.42 7.82
C GLY A 364 -17.50 -17.32 8.19
N MET A 365 -17.26 -18.63 8.15
CA MET A 365 -18.14 -19.71 8.62
C MET A 365 -17.60 -20.35 9.91
N LYS A 366 -18.48 -20.87 10.78
CA LYS A 366 -18.09 -21.64 11.98
C LYS A 366 -18.12 -23.15 11.70
N ASN A 367 -17.37 -23.91 12.48
CA ASN A 367 -17.22 -25.37 12.37
C ASN A 367 -16.71 -25.83 11.01
N VAL A 368 -15.95 -24.96 10.33
CA VAL A 368 -15.18 -25.29 9.13
C VAL A 368 -13.71 -25.29 9.56
N SER A 369 -12.96 -26.34 9.23
CA SER A 369 -11.55 -26.48 9.58
C SER A 369 -10.70 -25.54 8.73
N TYR A 370 -10.39 -24.35 9.26
CA TYR A 370 -9.50 -23.39 8.60
C TYR A 370 -8.05 -23.82 8.70
N ILE A 371 -7.44 -23.99 7.54
CA ILE A 371 -5.99 -23.96 7.45
C ILE A 371 -5.52 -22.46 7.53
N VAL A 372 -5.01 -21.91 8.66
CA VAL A 372 -4.36 -20.57 8.89
C VAL A 372 -2.83 -20.63 9.20
N SER A 373 -1.97 -20.07 8.35
CA SER A 373 -0.55 -20.34 8.10
C SER A 373 0.25 -19.70 9.20
N GLY A 374 1.06 -20.54 9.81
CA GLY A 374 1.73 -20.23 11.06
C GLY A 374 1.48 -21.38 11.99
N GLN A 375 2.57 -21.98 12.45
CA GLN A 375 2.51 -23.16 13.28
C GLN A 375 1.67 -22.88 14.54
N GLN A 376 0.52 -23.54 14.66
CA GLN A 376 -0.24 -23.63 15.90
C GLN A 376 0.66 -24.33 16.92
N GLU A 377 0.88 -23.72 18.08
CA GLU A 377 1.62 -24.38 19.15
C GLU A 377 0.97 -25.73 19.46
N ALA A 378 1.75 -26.80 19.34
CA ALA A 378 1.28 -28.17 19.55
C ALA A 378 1.65 -28.64 20.95
N ASP A 379 0.64 -29.17 21.66
CA ASP A 379 0.85 -29.89 22.91
C ASP A 379 0.61 -31.37 22.63
N VAL A 380 1.67 -32.15 22.75
CA VAL A 380 1.70 -33.52 22.25
C VAL A 380 2.12 -34.47 23.36
N PHE A 381 1.38 -35.56 23.55
CA PHE A 381 1.79 -36.64 24.46
C PHE A 381 2.35 -37.84 23.70
N SER A 382 3.47 -38.38 24.15
CA SER A 382 3.86 -39.75 23.82
C SER A 382 3.28 -40.69 24.86
N VAL A 383 2.47 -41.66 24.42
CA VAL A 383 1.79 -42.67 25.25
C VAL A 383 2.42 -44.02 24.93
N THR A 384 3.39 -44.43 25.75
CA THR A 384 4.32 -45.53 25.43
C THR A 384 4.05 -46.76 26.29
N ASP A 385 3.86 -47.90 25.64
CA ASP A 385 3.80 -49.21 26.27
C ASP A 385 5.15 -49.57 26.92
N ILE A 386 5.12 -49.88 28.22
CA ILE A 386 6.25 -50.39 28.98
C ILE A 386 5.89 -51.72 29.68
N SER A 387 4.93 -52.46 29.11
CA SER A 387 4.45 -53.73 29.63
C SER A 387 5.53 -54.83 29.60
N GLY A 388 5.24 -55.99 30.20
CA GLY A 388 6.18 -57.11 30.25
C GLY A 388 6.61 -57.62 28.86
N SER A 389 5.76 -57.46 27.83
CA SER A 389 6.09 -57.83 26.44
C SER A 389 7.23 -56.95 25.87
N MET A 390 7.44 -55.75 26.41
CA MET A 390 8.50 -54.83 26.00
C MET A 390 9.90 -55.21 26.53
N ASN A 391 9.99 -56.19 27.45
CA ASN A 391 11.28 -56.76 27.87
C ASN A 391 11.82 -57.83 26.91
N THR A 392 11.07 -58.14 25.83
CA THR A 392 11.47 -59.16 24.86
C THR A 392 12.74 -58.76 24.11
N CYS A 393 13.64 -59.74 23.98
CA CYS A 393 14.93 -59.62 23.30
C CYS A 393 14.83 -60.23 21.90
N ASN A 394 14.18 -59.51 20.98
CA ASN A 394 13.92 -59.99 19.63
C ASN A 394 14.06 -58.91 18.54
N VAL A 395 14.47 -57.68 18.88
CA VAL A 395 14.91 -56.69 17.89
C VAL A 395 16.21 -57.16 17.27
N PRO A 396 16.32 -57.41 15.94
CA PRO A 396 17.59 -57.71 15.31
C PRO A 396 18.57 -56.54 15.43
N SER A 397 19.86 -56.83 15.69
CA SER A 397 20.90 -55.80 15.75
C SER A 397 22.26 -56.31 15.25
N ASN A 398 23.25 -55.42 15.27
CA ASN A 398 24.64 -55.70 14.94
C ASN A 398 25.51 -55.91 16.20
N SER A 399 26.74 -56.38 15.99
CA SER A 399 27.70 -56.67 17.06
C SER A 399 28.21 -55.45 17.82
N SER A 400 27.93 -54.23 17.35
CA SER A 400 28.34 -52.98 17.98
C SER A 400 27.27 -52.34 18.86
N ASN A 401 26.02 -52.80 18.80
CA ASN A 401 24.90 -52.17 19.51
C ASN A 401 23.84 -53.21 19.92
N TYR A 402 24.09 -54.01 20.96
CA TYR A 402 23.19 -55.10 21.37
C TYR A 402 23.05 -55.19 22.89
N ASP A 403 21.89 -55.68 23.34
CA ASP A 403 21.58 -55.87 24.76
C ASP A 403 21.63 -57.35 25.17
N CYS A 404 21.51 -58.23 24.18
CA CYS A 404 21.37 -59.65 24.37
C CYS A 404 21.73 -60.39 23.07
N THR A 405 22.02 -61.68 23.20
CA THR A 405 22.45 -62.52 22.07
C THR A 405 21.73 -63.85 22.11
N SER A 406 21.36 -64.36 20.94
CA SER A 406 21.01 -65.77 20.80
C SER A 406 22.09 -66.45 19.95
N GLY A 407 22.25 -67.75 20.13
CA GLY A 407 23.20 -68.50 19.32
C GLY A 407 22.49 -69.63 18.61
N ARG A 408 22.80 -69.79 17.33
CA ARG A 408 22.27 -70.86 16.49
C ARG A 408 23.39 -71.58 15.76
N CYS A 409 23.11 -72.81 15.36
CA CYS A 409 24.04 -73.64 14.60
C CYS A 409 23.67 -73.62 13.12
N GLU A 410 24.56 -73.10 12.28
CA GLU A 410 24.39 -73.13 10.82
C GLU A 410 25.19 -74.28 10.20
N GLY A 411 24.53 -75.06 9.32
CA GLY A 411 25.18 -76.14 8.57
C GLY A 411 25.48 -77.41 9.37
N GLY A 412 24.97 -77.56 10.59
CA GLY A 412 25.12 -78.78 11.39
C GLY A 412 24.23 -79.92 10.89
N ASP A 413 24.82 -81.08 10.62
CA ASP A 413 24.11 -82.32 10.30
C ASP A 413 24.03 -83.22 11.54
N CYS A 414 22.80 -83.56 11.93
CA CYS A 414 22.53 -84.39 13.10
C CYS A 414 22.97 -85.87 12.91
N SER A 415 23.34 -86.28 11.70
CA SER A 415 23.69 -87.67 11.34
C SER A 415 24.82 -88.29 12.18
N ASN A 416 25.74 -87.48 12.70
CA ASN A 416 26.90 -87.93 13.48
C ASN A 416 26.72 -87.87 15.01
N VAL A 417 25.72 -87.15 15.50
CA VAL A 417 25.37 -87.07 16.93
C VAL A 417 24.28 -88.06 17.37
N GLY A 418 23.68 -88.77 16.39
CA GLY A 418 22.78 -89.90 16.62
C GLY A 418 21.34 -89.51 16.95
N TRP A 419 20.43 -90.48 16.78
CA TRP A 419 18.99 -90.21 16.58
C TRP A 419 18.32 -89.40 17.69
N TRP A 420 18.64 -89.68 18.96
CA TRP A 420 18.10 -88.89 20.08
C TRP A 420 18.44 -87.39 19.94
N CYS A 421 19.62 -87.08 19.40
CA CYS A 421 20.04 -85.69 19.25
C CYS A 421 19.43 -84.97 18.05
N CYS A 422 19.10 -85.71 16.99
CA CYS A 422 18.26 -85.20 15.88
C CYS A 422 16.87 -84.79 16.41
N LEU A 423 16.23 -85.65 17.21
CA LEU A 423 14.88 -85.44 17.72
C LEU A 423 14.76 -84.26 18.69
N LEU A 424 15.79 -84.00 19.49
CA LEU A 424 15.81 -82.89 20.46
C LEU A 424 16.53 -81.62 19.97
N ASN A 425 16.91 -81.57 18.68
CA ASN A 425 17.64 -80.45 18.08
C ASN A 425 18.88 -79.98 18.89
N CYS A 426 19.66 -80.91 19.45
CA CYS A 426 20.74 -80.51 20.36
C CYS A 426 21.95 -79.85 19.69
N CYS A 427 22.01 -79.82 18.36
CA CYS A 427 23.01 -79.03 17.63
C CYS A 427 22.90 -77.53 17.92
N ASN A 428 21.72 -77.03 18.30
CA ASN A 428 21.47 -75.62 18.63
C ASN A 428 21.67 -75.27 20.11
N TRP A 429 22.11 -76.21 20.97
CA TRP A 429 22.15 -75.95 22.41
C TRP A 429 23.33 -75.09 22.87
N ASN A 430 24.48 -75.19 22.20
CA ASN A 430 25.65 -74.36 22.45
C ASN A 430 26.69 -74.58 21.34
N SER A 431 27.70 -73.71 21.31
CA SER A 431 28.79 -73.75 20.33
C SER A 431 29.52 -75.09 20.27
N HIS A 432 29.70 -75.77 21.42
CA HIS A 432 30.36 -77.07 21.46
C HIS A 432 29.54 -78.16 20.77
N ARG A 433 28.22 -78.20 21.00
CA ARG A 433 27.31 -79.15 20.34
C ARG A 433 27.16 -78.85 18.85
N CYS A 434 27.15 -77.59 18.47
CA CYS A 434 27.10 -77.20 17.06
C CYS A 434 28.32 -77.74 16.29
N ASN A 435 29.52 -77.57 16.85
CA ASN A 435 30.75 -78.11 16.27
C ASN A 435 30.72 -79.65 16.18
N GLN A 436 30.11 -80.35 17.16
CA GLN A 436 29.94 -81.81 17.11
C GLN A 436 29.02 -82.28 15.97
N CYS A 437 28.05 -81.44 15.57
CA CYS A 437 27.21 -81.69 14.42
C CYS A 437 27.86 -81.25 13.09
N GLY A 438 29.10 -80.77 13.09
CA GLY A 438 29.77 -80.25 11.89
C GLY A 438 29.27 -78.88 11.42
N GLY A 439 28.48 -78.18 12.25
CA GLY A 439 28.00 -76.84 11.96
C GLY A 439 28.91 -75.75 12.53
N THR A 440 28.65 -74.50 12.14
CA THR A 440 29.30 -73.29 12.66
C THR A 440 28.35 -72.56 13.60
N TRP A 441 28.83 -72.19 14.79
CA TRP A 441 28.04 -71.40 15.73
C TRP A 441 28.00 -69.94 15.30
N VAL A 442 26.79 -69.44 15.02
CA VAL A 442 26.53 -68.04 14.69
C VAL A 442 25.89 -67.38 15.90
N VAL A 443 26.39 -66.18 16.23
CA VAL A 443 25.82 -65.33 17.27
C VAL A 443 24.96 -64.30 16.57
N ASP A 444 23.66 -64.35 16.86
CA ASP A 444 22.70 -63.32 16.46
C ASP A 444 22.63 -62.29 17.59
N TYR A 445 22.73 -61.02 17.23
CA TYR A 445 22.72 -59.90 18.16
C TYR A 445 21.33 -59.30 18.19
N PHE A 446 20.81 -59.03 19.39
CA PHE A 446 19.48 -58.47 19.57
C PHE A 446 19.47 -57.31 20.56
N ARG A 447 18.42 -56.48 20.46
CA ARG A 447 18.09 -55.44 21.43
C ARG A 447 16.75 -55.74 22.08
N ARG A 448 16.51 -55.11 23.24
CA ARG A 448 15.19 -55.19 23.87
C ARG A 448 14.24 -54.18 23.25
N LYS A 449 12.97 -54.57 23.05
CA LYS A 449 11.90 -53.67 22.55
C LYS A 449 11.87 -52.33 23.31
N ILE A 450 11.94 -52.37 24.64
CA ILE A 450 11.94 -51.16 25.49
C ILE A 450 13.11 -50.20 25.20
N ASN A 451 14.29 -50.69 24.84
CA ASN A 451 15.44 -49.82 24.57
C ASN A 451 15.27 -49.07 23.24
N VAL A 452 14.68 -49.72 22.23
CA VAL A 452 14.34 -49.08 20.95
C VAL A 452 13.19 -48.08 21.12
N ALA A 453 12.19 -48.40 21.94
CA ALA A 453 11.10 -47.48 22.27
C ALA A 453 11.61 -46.21 22.96
N LYS A 454 12.61 -46.34 23.86
CA LYS A 454 13.27 -45.19 24.49
C LYS A 454 13.95 -44.30 23.45
N GLU A 455 14.81 -44.87 22.60
CA GLU A 455 15.52 -44.10 21.56
C GLU A 455 14.56 -43.41 20.59
N SER A 456 13.47 -44.07 20.20
CA SER A 456 12.46 -43.49 19.33
C SER A 456 11.74 -42.30 19.98
N ASN A 457 11.47 -42.38 21.29
CA ASN A 457 10.95 -41.26 22.07
C ASN A 457 11.96 -40.09 22.16
N HIS A 458 13.26 -40.34 22.25
CA HIS A 458 14.27 -39.26 22.20
C HIS A 458 14.19 -38.50 20.87
N VAL A 459 14.07 -39.21 19.75
CA VAL A 459 13.91 -38.62 18.41
C VAL A 459 12.62 -37.81 18.32
N PHE A 460 11.52 -38.36 18.82
CA PHE A 460 10.22 -37.68 18.85
C PHE A 460 10.28 -36.35 19.63
N ILE A 461 10.85 -36.37 20.84
CA ILE A 461 11.03 -35.18 21.69
C ILE A 461 11.86 -34.12 20.94
N ASP A 462 12.97 -34.52 20.31
CA ASP A 462 13.84 -33.60 19.58
C ASP A 462 13.13 -32.93 18.41
N ILE A 463 12.33 -33.67 17.64
CA ILE A 463 11.60 -33.14 16.48
C ILE A 463 10.50 -32.18 16.92
N VAL A 464 9.66 -32.60 17.88
CA VAL A 464 8.51 -31.80 18.31
C VAL A 464 8.96 -30.49 18.97
N LEU A 465 10.02 -30.53 19.80
CA LEU A 465 10.57 -29.35 20.48
C LEU A 465 11.47 -28.47 19.60
N ASN A 466 11.81 -28.89 18.38
CA ASN A 466 12.55 -28.05 17.44
C ASN A 466 11.73 -26.83 16.98
N SER A 467 10.40 -26.89 17.12
CA SER A 467 9.48 -25.79 16.84
C SER A 467 9.15 -25.00 18.11
N THR A 468 9.30 -23.67 18.06
CA THR A 468 9.03 -22.77 19.19
C THR A 468 7.55 -22.78 19.58
N GLY A 469 7.26 -22.92 20.88
CA GLY A 469 5.90 -22.92 21.43
C GLY A 469 5.28 -24.31 21.64
N ASN A 470 5.86 -25.35 21.02
CA ASN A 470 5.45 -26.72 21.22
C ASN A 470 5.88 -27.26 22.59
N ARG A 471 5.08 -28.16 23.17
CA ARG A 471 5.41 -28.86 24.41
C ARG A 471 5.16 -30.35 24.25
N VAL A 472 6.02 -31.15 24.89
CA VAL A 472 5.89 -32.60 24.92
C VAL A 472 5.57 -33.05 26.33
N GLY A 473 4.59 -33.94 26.45
CA GLY A 473 4.27 -34.70 27.65
C GLY A 473 4.55 -36.19 27.44
N LEU A 474 4.72 -36.93 28.53
CA LEU A 474 5.04 -38.35 28.48
C LEU A 474 4.11 -39.12 29.42
N VAL A 475 3.49 -40.17 28.89
CA VAL A 475 2.75 -41.17 29.66
C VAL A 475 3.33 -42.53 29.33
N ALA A 476 3.78 -43.25 30.34
CA ALA A 476 4.16 -44.65 30.22
C ALA A 476 3.14 -45.50 30.97
N TYR A 477 2.78 -46.65 30.39
CA TYR A 477 1.76 -47.52 30.96
C TYR A 477 2.17 -48.99 30.89
N GLU A 478 1.77 -49.74 31.90
CA GLU A 478 1.83 -51.21 31.95
C GLU A 478 0.50 -51.72 32.51
N THR A 479 0.49 -52.33 33.70
CA THR A 479 -0.74 -52.78 34.36
C THR A 479 -1.66 -51.60 34.67
N ASN A 480 -1.05 -50.48 35.07
CA ASN A 480 -1.69 -49.20 35.34
C ASN A 480 -0.71 -48.10 34.87
N VAL A 481 -1.05 -46.82 35.11
CA VAL A 481 -0.12 -45.70 34.92
C VAL A 481 0.48 -45.27 36.27
N ASP A 482 1.81 -45.34 36.42
CA ASP A 482 2.51 -44.73 37.57
C ASP A 482 2.83 -43.26 37.25
N PRO A 483 2.34 -42.29 38.07
CA PRO A 483 2.67 -40.88 37.89
C PRO A 483 4.18 -40.59 37.91
N ASN A 484 5.00 -41.44 38.56
CA ASN A 484 6.45 -41.31 38.57
C ASN A 484 7.10 -41.67 37.24
N GLU A 485 6.42 -42.40 36.36
CA GLU A 485 6.88 -42.75 35.01
C GLU A 485 6.38 -41.77 33.96
N CYS A 486 5.53 -40.81 34.35
CA CYS A 486 5.00 -39.76 33.49
C CYS A 486 5.81 -38.46 33.59
N HIS A 487 5.57 -37.56 32.63
CA HIS A 487 6.05 -36.17 32.62
C HIS A 487 4.95 -35.24 32.08
N ASP A 488 4.74 -34.12 32.76
CA ASP A 488 3.82 -33.07 32.30
C ASP A 488 4.34 -32.33 31.06
N LEU A 489 3.49 -31.55 30.38
CA LEU A 489 3.88 -30.77 29.21
C LEU A 489 5.06 -29.85 29.52
N SER A 490 6.17 -30.02 28.80
CA SER A 490 7.42 -29.28 29.02
C SER A 490 8.12 -28.93 27.71
N THR A 491 8.93 -27.87 27.76
CA THR A 491 9.92 -27.52 26.71
C THR A 491 11.34 -27.94 27.11
N ASP A 492 11.53 -28.46 28.32
CA ASP A 492 12.83 -28.95 28.80
C ASP A 492 13.12 -30.35 28.22
N ASN A 493 13.84 -30.34 27.10
CA ASN A 493 14.30 -31.55 26.41
C ASN A 493 15.06 -32.51 27.35
N VAL A 494 15.89 -31.98 28.26
CA VAL A 494 16.71 -32.81 29.16
C VAL A 494 15.84 -33.51 30.20
N SER A 495 14.85 -32.84 30.78
CA SER A 495 13.97 -33.44 31.79
C SER A 495 13.11 -34.56 31.19
N LEU A 496 12.60 -34.37 29.98
CA LEU A 496 11.81 -35.36 29.24
C LEU A 496 12.65 -36.59 28.91
N LYS A 497 13.85 -36.41 28.35
CA LYS A 497 14.76 -37.51 28.00
C LYS A 497 15.19 -38.33 29.21
N ASN A 498 15.51 -37.69 30.33
CA ASN A 498 15.82 -38.38 31.58
C ASN A 498 14.64 -39.21 32.11
N LYS A 499 13.38 -38.77 31.86
CA LYS A 499 12.20 -39.55 32.21
C LYS A 499 12.10 -40.82 31.35
N VAL A 500 12.24 -40.68 30.03
CA VAL A 500 12.25 -41.81 29.09
C VAL A 500 13.31 -42.85 29.48
N ASP A 501 14.52 -42.39 29.81
CA ASP A 501 15.62 -43.28 30.20
C ASP A 501 15.34 -44.09 31.47
N SER A 502 14.45 -43.59 32.35
CA SER A 502 14.09 -44.25 33.61
C SER A 502 13.11 -45.41 33.46
N TRP A 503 12.40 -45.53 32.33
CA TRP A 503 11.36 -46.55 32.14
C TRP A 503 11.89 -47.98 32.21
N THR A 504 11.10 -48.89 32.77
CA THR A 504 11.44 -50.32 32.83
C THR A 504 10.24 -51.16 32.41
N ALA A 505 10.50 -52.25 31.70
CA ALA A 505 9.43 -53.13 31.23
C ALA A 505 8.91 -54.05 32.35
N GLY A 506 7.60 -54.09 32.56
CA GLY A 506 6.96 -54.85 33.64
C GLY A 506 5.44 -55.01 33.47
N GLY A 507 4.80 -55.83 34.31
CA GLY A 507 3.34 -55.85 34.40
C GLY A 507 2.58 -56.35 33.15
N SER A 508 1.28 -56.04 33.16
CA SER A 508 0.28 -56.28 32.10
C SER A 508 0.22 -55.10 31.12
N THR A 509 -0.71 -55.11 30.16
CA THR A 509 -0.83 -54.08 29.10
C THR A 509 -2.20 -53.38 29.18
N CYS A 510 -2.24 -52.16 29.72
CA CYS A 510 -3.45 -51.32 29.83
C CYS A 510 -3.38 -50.09 28.90
N ILE A 511 -3.70 -50.26 27.61
CA ILE A 511 -3.63 -49.19 26.61
C ILE A 511 -4.62 -48.05 26.93
N CYS A 512 -5.85 -48.39 27.32
CA CYS A 512 -6.87 -47.43 27.72
C CYS A 512 -6.44 -46.58 28.93
N CYS A 513 -5.70 -47.14 29.90
CA CYS A 513 -5.14 -46.38 31.03
C CYS A 513 -4.19 -45.28 30.54
N GLY A 514 -3.33 -45.60 29.57
CA GLY A 514 -2.39 -44.65 28.97
C GLY A 514 -3.10 -43.52 28.23
N ILE A 515 -4.11 -43.85 27.41
CA ILE A 515 -4.90 -42.85 26.67
C ILE A 515 -5.66 -41.94 27.63
N ASN A 516 -6.39 -42.51 28.59
CA ASN A 516 -7.17 -41.75 29.57
C ASN A 516 -6.30 -40.77 30.38
N GLU A 517 -5.11 -41.20 30.81
CA GLU A 517 -4.18 -40.31 31.53
C GLU A 517 -3.66 -39.18 30.64
N ALA A 518 -3.31 -39.47 29.37
CA ALA A 518 -2.87 -38.44 28.43
C ALA A 518 -3.98 -37.41 28.16
N VAL A 519 -5.23 -37.85 28.01
CA VAL A 519 -6.41 -36.97 27.90
C VAL A 519 -6.53 -36.08 29.15
N ASN A 520 -6.48 -36.66 30.35
CA ASN A 520 -6.58 -35.91 31.60
C ASN A 520 -5.52 -34.80 31.71
N ARG A 521 -4.27 -35.10 31.33
CA ARG A 521 -3.17 -34.13 31.37
C ARG A 521 -3.31 -33.07 30.29
N LEU A 522 -3.66 -33.44 29.06
CA LEU A 522 -3.89 -32.49 27.96
C LEU A 522 -5.03 -31.52 28.31
N VAL A 523 -6.15 -32.01 28.82
CA VAL A 523 -7.29 -31.17 29.23
C VAL A 523 -6.92 -30.24 30.39
N ALA A 524 -6.09 -30.70 31.33
CA ALA A 524 -5.69 -29.89 32.48
C ALA A 524 -4.60 -28.84 32.15
N GLN A 525 -3.74 -29.08 31.16
CA GLN A 525 -2.50 -28.32 30.94
C GLN A 525 -2.43 -27.58 29.59
N SER A 526 -3.27 -27.95 28.62
CA SER A 526 -3.37 -27.31 27.30
C SER A 526 -4.66 -26.49 27.17
N SER A 527 -4.63 -25.42 26.37
CA SER A 527 -5.85 -24.75 25.93
C SER A 527 -6.48 -25.49 24.74
N GLU A 528 -7.77 -25.28 24.50
CA GLU A 528 -8.48 -25.77 23.30
C GLU A 528 -8.02 -25.04 22.02
N GLU A 529 -7.27 -23.94 22.17
CA GLU A 529 -6.71 -23.15 21.07
C GLU A 529 -5.38 -23.71 20.54
N LYS A 530 -4.78 -24.71 21.20
CA LYS A 530 -3.57 -25.42 20.77
C LYS A 530 -3.90 -26.71 20.01
N PHE A 531 -3.00 -27.13 19.13
CA PHE A 531 -3.16 -28.44 18.48
C PHE A 531 -2.84 -29.52 19.52
N ARG A 532 -3.85 -30.29 19.92
CA ARG A 532 -3.72 -31.35 20.93
C ARG A 532 -3.69 -32.70 20.25
N SER A 533 -2.61 -33.44 20.47
CA SER A 533 -2.50 -34.80 19.94
C SER A 533 -1.76 -35.72 20.89
N MET A 534 -1.88 -37.02 20.64
CA MET A 534 -1.06 -38.03 21.30
C MET A 534 -0.64 -39.12 20.32
N VAL A 535 0.48 -39.78 20.64
CA VAL A 535 1.02 -40.92 19.89
C VAL A 535 1.02 -42.13 20.81
N VAL A 536 0.16 -43.10 20.52
CA VAL A 536 0.03 -44.35 21.29
C VAL A 536 0.88 -45.42 20.62
N MET A 537 1.84 -45.98 21.35
CA MET A 537 2.67 -47.08 20.87
C MET A 537 2.45 -48.32 21.74
N SER A 538 2.19 -49.47 21.10
CA SER A 538 1.96 -50.77 21.75
C SER A 538 2.13 -51.92 20.77
N ASP A 539 2.18 -53.16 21.27
CA ASP A 539 1.91 -54.36 20.49
C ASP A 539 0.39 -54.60 20.28
N GLY A 540 -0.50 -53.78 20.83
CA GLY A 540 -1.94 -53.88 20.58
C GLY A 540 -2.65 -55.01 21.34
N GLU A 541 -1.91 -55.84 22.08
CA GLU A 541 -2.44 -56.99 22.84
C GLU A 541 -2.85 -56.56 24.26
N ALA A 542 -3.82 -55.65 24.32
CA ALA A 542 -4.38 -55.15 25.58
C ALA A 542 -4.96 -56.29 26.42
N ASN A 543 -4.66 -56.32 27.71
CA ASN A 543 -5.08 -57.38 28.63
C ASN A 543 -5.55 -56.88 30.01
N VAL A 544 -5.80 -55.56 30.11
CA VAL A 544 -6.41 -54.90 31.28
C VAL A 544 -7.55 -54.02 30.78
N GLU A 545 -8.75 -54.28 31.27
CA GLU A 545 -9.98 -53.52 31.00
C GLU A 545 -10.03 -52.21 31.81
N CYS A 546 -10.67 -51.18 31.26
CA CYS A 546 -10.83 -49.87 31.89
C CYS A 546 -12.31 -49.61 32.26
N PRO A 547 -12.66 -49.57 33.56
CA PRO A 547 -14.03 -49.29 33.99
C PRO A 547 -14.62 -47.96 33.49
N GLU A 548 -13.77 -47.00 33.13
CA GLU A 548 -14.13 -45.68 32.62
C GLU A 548 -14.87 -45.74 31.27
N GLN A 549 -14.60 -46.76 30.46
CA GLN A 549 -15.20 -46.93 29.12
C GLN A 549 -16.60 -47.56 29.18
N GLY A 550 -16.96 -48.20 30.31
CA GLY A 550 -18.23 -48.90 30.45
C GLY A 550 -18.33 -50.10 29.53
N VAL A 551 -19.56 -50.49 29.15
CA VAL A 551 -19.77 -51.64 28.26
C VAL A 551 -19.49 -51.23 26.82
N THR A 552 -18.44 -51.79 26.22
CA THR A 552 -18.02 -51.52 24.85
C THR A 552 -18.53 -52.60 23.87
N PRO A 553 -18.98 -52.23 22.65
CA PRO A 553 -19.26 -53.22 21.60
C PRO A 553 -17.96 -53.85 21.10
N ASP A 554 -18.04 -54.96 20.36
CA ASP A 554 -16.90 -55.59 19.68
C ASP A 554 -16.37 -54.65 18.58
N LEU A 555 -15.41 -53.80 18.92
CA LEU A 555 -14.84 -52.74 18.08
C LEU A 555 -13.66 -53.28 17.26
N ASN A 556 -12.94 -54.30 17.74
CA ASN A 556 -11.86 -54.95 16.99
C ASN A 556 -12.29 -56.20 16.18
N ASN A 557 -13.58 -56.56 16.20
CA ASN A 557 -14.15 -57.73 15.52
C ASN A 557 -13.49 -59.06 15.95
N ASN A 558 -13.02 -59.17 17.19
CA ASN A 558 -12.40 -60.38 17.71
C ASN A 558 -13.43 -61.43 18.20
N GLY A 559 -14.73 -61.07 18.18
CA GLY A 559 -15.84 -61.92 18.60
C GLY A 559 -16.12 -61.89 20.10
N LYS A 560 -15.58 -60.92 20.83
CA LYS A 560 -15.87 -60.62 22.23
C LYS A 560 -16.31 -59.16 22.32
N GLU A 561 -17.32 -58.92 23.12
CA GLU A 561 -17.73 -57.57 23.52
C GLU A 561 -17.15 -57.31 24.92
N ASP A 562 -16.93 -56.04 25.27
CA ASP A 562 -16.52 -55.62 26.62
C ASP A 562 -15.16 -56.21 27.03
N ASP A 563 -14.14 -56.04 26.19
CA ASP A 563 -12.77 -56.48 26.47
C ASP A 563 -11.74 -55.33 26.41
N ALA A 564 -10.52 -55.62 26.88
CA ALA A 564 -9.46 -54.63 27.00
C ALA A 564 -9.05 -53.95 25.66
N GLY A 565 -9.23 -54.64 24.54
CA GLY A 565 -8.96 -54.09 23.21
C GLY A 565 -10.03 -53.10 22.80
N ASP A 566 -11.30 -53.43 23.04
CA ASP A 566 -12.44 -52.55 22.77
C ASP A 566 -12.40 -51.29 23.66
N ASP A 567 -12.02 -51.42 24.94
CA ASP A 567 -11.83 -50.27 25.83
C ASP A 567 -10.74 -49.32 25.33
N ALA A 568 -9.65 -49.85 24.77
CA ALA A 568 -8.58 -49.03 24.20
C ALA A 568 -9.08 -48.22 22.99
N ILE A 569 -9.87 -48.84 22.11
CA ILE A 569 -10.47 -48.18 20.95
C ILE A 569 -11.46 -47.10 21.44
N GLN A 570 -12.34 -47.44 22.38
CA GLN A 570 -13.34 -46.51 22.91
C GLN A 570 -12.68 -45.29 23.58
N ALA A 571 -11.59 -45.48 24.34
CA ALA A 571 -10.85 -44.37 24.93
C ALA A 571 -10.29 -43.39 23.87
N ALA A 572 -9.87 -43.90 22.71
CA ALA A 572 -9.44 -43.05 21.60
C ALA A 572 -10.61 -42.31 20.95
N CYS A 573 -11.76 -42.98 20.76
CA CYS A 573 -12.98 -42.32 20.28
C CYS A 573 -13.40 -41.20 21.24
N ASP A 574 -13.31 -41.41 22.56
CA ASP A 574 -13.66 -40.42 23.58
C ASP A 574 -12.69 -39.24 23.58
N ALA A 575 -11.39 -39.47 23.37
CA ALA A 575 -10.38 -38.43 23.25
C ALA A 575 -10.72 -37.43 22.11
N TRP A 576 -11.14 -37.95 20.96
CA TRP A 576 -11.57 -37.12 19.83
C TRP A 576 -12.95 -36.50 20.04
N ASN A 577 -13.98 -37.31 20.30
CA ASN A 577 -15.37 -36.85 20.30
C ASN A 577 -15.67 -35.84 21.42
N ASN A 578 -15.02 -35.99 22.58
CA ASN A 578 -15.29 -35.13 23.74
C ASN A 578 -14.32 -33.96 23.85
N TYR A 579 -13.09 -34.09 23.32
CA TYR A 579 -12.01 -33.12 23.56
C TYR A 579 -11.28 -32.67 22.29
N GLY A 580 -11.58 -33.22 21.12
CA GLY A 580 -10.89 -32.89 19.87
C GLY A 580 -9.38 -33.21 19.91
N ILE A 581 -8.98 -34.25 20.65
CA ILE A 581 -7.59 -34.68 20.74
C ILE A 581 -7.35 -35.77 19.69
N LYS A 582 -6.40 -35.52 18.78
CA LYS A 582 -6.05 -36.47 17.72
C LYS A 582 -5.16 -37.60 18.25
N VAL A 583 -5.47 -38.87 17.92
CA VAL A 583 -4.73 -40.04 18.42
C VAL A 583 -4.05 -40.76 17.26
N TYR A 584 -2.73 -40.68 17.19
CA TYR A 584 -1.92 -41.48 16.27
C TYR A 584 -1.55 -42.81 16.95
N ALA A 585 -1.50 -43.90 16.20
CA ALA A 585 -1.17 -45.21 16.75
C ALA A 585 0.04 -45.85 16.04
N ILE A 586 0.96 -46.42 16.81
CA ILE A 586 2.13 -47.15 16.32
C ILE A 586 2.07 -48.58 16.85
N GLY A 587 1.79 -49.53 15.96
CA GLY A 587 1.90 -50.95 16.23
C GLY A 587 3.36 -51.41 16.20
N PHE A 588 3.87 -51.95 17.31
CA PHE A 588 5.28 -52.28 17.47
C PHE A 588 5.56 -53.75 17.78
N GLY A 589 6.22 -54.43 16.84
CA GLY A 589 6.66 -55.82 16.99
C GLY A 589 6.02 -56.75 15.98
N SER A 590 6.58 -57.97 15.87
CA SER A 590 6.08 -59.01 14.96
C SER A 590 4.78 -59.68 15.43
N ASP A 591 4.44 -59.45 16.68
CA ASP A 591 3.34 -60.00 17.46
C ASP A 591 2.22 -58.97 17.67
N VAL A 592 2.18 -57.92 16.84
CA VAL A 592 1.23 -56.83 16.99
C VAL A 592 -0.19 -57.26 16.61
N ASP A 593 -1.19 -56.84 17.39
CA ASP A 593 -2.58 -56.79 16.94
C ASP A 593 -2.82 -55.50 16.14
N GLU A 594 -2.58 -55.59 14.83
CA GLU A 594 -2.76 -54.45 13.93
C GLU A 594 -4.20 -53.95 13.88
N THR A 595 -5.19 -54.82 14.10
CA THR A 595 -6.61 -54.44 13.98
C THR A 595 -6.98 -53.49 15.12
N THR A 596 -6.62 -53.86 16.35
CA THR A 596 -6.86 -53.00 17.52
C THR A 596 -6.13 -51.66 17.37
N MET A 597 -4.86 -51.66 16.92
CA MET A 597 -4.08 -50.41 16.76
C MET A 597 -4.58 -49.52 15.61
N GLN A 598 -5.03 -50.11 14.50
CA GLN A 598 -5.69 -49.36 13.41
C GLN A 598 -6.97 -48.70 13.90
N ASN A 599 -7.82 -49.46 14.60
CA ASN A 599 -9.08 -48.93 15.11
C ASN A 599 -8.87 -47.83 16.15
N ILE A 600 -7.82 -47.89 16.99
CA ILE A 600 -7.44 -46.79 17.89
C ILE A 600 -7.15 -45.51 17.10
N ALA A 601 -6.33 -45.59 16.04
CA ALA A 601 -6.01 -44.44 15.22
C ALA A 601 -7.25 -43.89 14.50
N ASP A 602 -8.03 -44.76 13.87
CA ASP A 602 -9.24 -44.39 13.12
C ASP A 602 -10.26 -43.70 14.03
N CYS A 603 -10.50 -44.24 15.24
CA CYS A 603 -11.44 -43.63 16.17
C CYS A 603 -10.95 -42.29 16.72
N GLY A 604 -9.64 -42.14 16.95
CA GLY A 604 -9.03 -40.89 17.35
C GLY A 604 -8.73 -39.93 16.20
N HIS A 605 -9.23 -40.22 14.99
CA HIS A 605 -8.99 -39.46 13.76
C HIS A 605 -7.50 -39.23 13.42
N GLY A 606 -6.61 -40.12 13.87
CA GLY A 606 -5.20 -40.11 13.52
C GLY A 606 -4.85 -41.10 12.42
N GLU A 607 -3.54 -41.35 12.26
CA GLU A 607 -3.03 -42.35 11.33
C GLU A 607 -2.37 -43.50 12.09
N TYR A 608 -2.53 -44.72 11.55
CA TYR A 608 -1.87 -45.92 12.05
C TYR A 608 -0.56 -46.17 11.32
N TYR A 609 0.44 -46.57 12.09
CA TYR A 609 1.74 -46.97 11.60
C TYR A 609 2.12 -48.34 12.11
N TYR A 610 2.46 -49.23 11.19
CA TYR A 610 3.16 -50.45 11.57
C TYR A 610 4.66 -50.16 11.62
N SER A 611 5.29 -50.48 12.74
CA SER A 611 6.74 -50.50 12.87
C SER A 611 7.22 -51.91 13.12
N ASN A 612 8.05 -52.41 12.20
CA ASN A 612 8.88 -53.55 12.51
C ASN A 612 9.92 -53.16 13.58
N VAL A 613 10.55 -54.18 14.17
CA VAL A 613 11.50 -54.02 15.27
C VAL A 613 12.83 -53.32 14.92
N SER A 614 12.98 -52.77 13.70
CA SER A 614 14.18 -52.03 13.26
C SER A 614 13.90 -50.62 12.71
N GLU A 615 12.64 -50.22 12.53
CA GLU A 615 12.26 -48.97 11.85
C GLU A 615 11.53 -47.96 12.77
N LEU A 616 11.44 -48.26 14.07
CA LEU A 616 10.61 -47.47 15.01
C LEU A 616 11.04 -46.00 15.11
N GLU A 617 12.34 -45.72 15.04
CA GLU A 617 12.85 -44.33 15.05
C GLU A 617 12.35 -43.54 13.82
N ASP A 618 12.30 -44.18 12.64
CA ASP A 618 11.84 -43.55 11.40
C ASP A 618 10.31 -43.34 11.41
N VAL A 619 9.58 -44.27 12.02
CA VAL A 619 8.13 -44.13 12.22
C VAL A 619 7.82 -42.98 13.18
N TYR A 620 8.48 -42.91 14.34
CA TYR A 620 8.29 -41.78 15.27
C TYR A 620 8.70 -40.44 14.65
N ARG A 621 9.72 -40.41 13.79
CA ARG A 621 10.07 -39.21 13.01
C ARG A 621 8.94 -38.81 12.07
N THR A 622 8.41 -39.76 11.30
CA THR A 622 7.30 -39.53 10.36
C THR A 622 6.07 -38.99 11.08
N VAL A 623 5.70 -39.60 12.20
CA VAL A 623 4.56 -39.16 13.03
C VAL A 623 4.82 -37.77 13.61
N ALA A 624 6.01 -37.50 14.12
CA ALA A 624 6.37 -36.16 14.62
C ALA A 624 6.29 -35.10 13.52
N GLU A 625 6.82 -35.38 12.32
CA GLU A 625 6.75 -34.49 11.17
C GLU A 625 5.31 -34.26 10.71
N GLN A 626 4.45 -35.30 10.73
CA GLN A 626 3.03 -35.14 10.44
C GLN A 626 2.29 -34.33 11.50
N ILE A 627 2.59 -34.50 12.78
CA ILE A 627 2.00 -33.70 13.86
C ILE A 627 2.42 -32.23 13.70
N LEU A 628 3.68 -31.98 13.35
CA LEU A 628 4.14 -30.65 13.02
C LEU A 628 3.37 -30.11 11.79
N ASN A 629 3.22 -30.88 10.71
CA ASN A 629 2.46 -30.52 9.51
C ASN A 629 0.97 -30.26 9.80
N ALA A 630 0.32 -31.08 10.61
CA ALA A 630 -1.08 -30.92 11.03
C ALA A 630 -1.26 -29.70 11.95
N SER A 631 -0.19 -29.27 12.63
CA SER A 631 -0.16 -28.01 13.36
C SER A 631 0.11 -26.80 12.47
N TYR A 632 0.29 -26.93 11.14
CA TYR A 632 0.59 -25.78 10.26
C TYR A 632 -0.59 -24.87 10.10
N ILE A 633 -1.38 -25.00 9.06
CA ILE A 633 -2.43 -24.05 8.83
C ILE A 633 -2.49 -23.76 7.27
N ALA A 634 -2.82 -22.51 6.78
CA ALA A 634 -2.66 -21.85 5.44
C ALA A 634 -3.29 -20.39 5.35
N GLN A 635 -4.23 -20.01 4.49
CA GLN A 635 -5.34 -19.09 4.91
C GLN A 635 -6.68 -19.62 4.41
N ARG A 636 -6.63 -20.91 4.20
CA ARG A 636 -7.42 -21.73 3.32
C ARG A 636 -8.40 -22.54 4.18
N VAL A 637 -9.18 -23.43 3.57
CA VAL A 637 -9.90 -24.53 4.23
C VAL A 637 -9.45 -25.85 3.61
N GLU A 638 -9.30 -26.88 4.43
CA GLU A 638 -9.01 -28.23 3.96
C GLU A 638 -10.33 -28.87 3.52
N VAL A 639 -10.69 -28.69 2.25
CA VAL A 639 -11.91 -29.25 1.69
C VAL A 639 -11.69 -30.74 1.45
N HIS A 640 -12.12 -31.59 2.38
CA HIS A 640 -12.28 -33.01 2.11
C HIS A 640 -13.40 -33.16 1.06
N GLU A 641 -13.13 -33.83 -0.06
CA GLU A 641 -14.07 -33.98 -1.17
C GLU A 641 -15.43 -34.50 -0.68
N GLY A 642 -16.51 -33.72 -0.91
CA GLY A 642 -17.87 -34.26 -0.90
C GLY A 642 -19.00 -33.51 -0.19
N GLU A 643 -18.79 -32.42 0.59
CA GLU A 643 -19.89 -31.92 1.47
C GLU A 643 -20.04 -30.39 1.63
N ILE A 644 -19.75 -29.55 0.64
CA ILE A 644 -20.15 -28.12 0.72
C ILE A 644 -21.00 -27.73 -0.49
N GLU A 645 -22.30 -28.00 -0.37
CA GLU A 645 -23.32 -27.53 -1.32
C GLU A 645 -24.11 -26.36 -0.71
N ASN A 646 -24.45 -25.38 -1.54
CA ASN A 646 -25.31 -24.22 -1.21
C ASN A 646 -24.72 -23.24 -0.18
N VAL A 647 -23.54 -22.68 -0.48
CA VAL A 647 -22.96 -21.57 0.27
C VAL A 647 -22.62 -20.43 -0.69
N THR A 648 -23.23 -19.27 -0.47
CA THR A 648 -23.01 -18.07 -1.29
C THR A 648 -23.10 -16.81 -0.42
N LEU A 649 -22.08 -15.95 -0.46
CA LEU A 649 -22.18 -14.55 -0.06
C LEU A 649 -22.50 -13.73 -1.31
N TYR A 650 -23.55 -12.92 -1.28
CA TYR A 650 -23.96 -12.13 -2.44
C TYR A 650 -23.25 -10.77 -2.51
N PRO A 651 -22.87 -10.30 -3.72
CA PRO A 651 -22.10 -9.07 -3.92
C PRO A 651 -22.90 -7.78 -3.66
N ASP A 652 -24.20 -7.88 -3.42
CA ASP A 652 -25.07 -6.77 -3.00
C ASP A 652 -24.99 -6.49 -1.48
N SER A 653 -24.25 -7.32 -0.73
CA SER A 653 -23.91 -7.07 0.67
C SER A 653 -22.99 -5.85 0.80
N TYR A 654 -23.23 -5.01 1.81
CA TYR A 654 -22.39 -3.83 2.06
C TYR A 654 -22.36 -3.36 3.52
N ILE A 655 -21.33 -2.56 3.83
CA ILE A 655 -21.27 -1.69 4.99
C ILE A 655 -21.34 -0.25 4.52
N ARG A 656 -22.29 0.52 5.04
CA ARG A 656 -22.45 1.95 4.79
C ARG A 656 -21.94 2.76 5.96
N PHE A 657 -21.21 3.83 5.66
CA PHE A 657 -20.62 4.73 6.64
C PHE A 657 -21.35 6.07 6.65
N ASN A 658 -21.67 6.55 7.85
CA ASN A 658 -22.09 7.93 8.06
C ASN A 658 -20.92 8.67 8.72
N PHE A 659 -20.25 9.54 7.97
CA PHE A 659 -19.05 10.23 8.43
C PHE A 659 -18.97 11.65 7.86
N THR A 660 -18.20 12.51 8.52
CA THR A 660 -17.79 13.80 7.96
C THR A 660 -16.44 13.62 7.27
N PRO A 661 -16.36 13.73 5.92
CA PRO A 661 -15.11 13.56 5.20
C PRO A 661 -14.07 14.60 5.62
N ASP A 662 -12.82 14.16 5.74
CA ASP A 662 -11.67 15.03 5.93
C ASP A 662 -10.70 14.77 4.77
N VAL A 663 -11.16 15.14 3.57
CA VAL A 663 -10.44 14.92 2.32
C VAL A 663 -9.85 16.24 1.88
N GLU A 664 -8.53 16.26 1.74
CA GLU A 664 -7.86 17.36 1.07
C GLU A 664 -8.21 17.31 -0.42
N LEU A 665 -8.91 18.34 -0.88
CA LEU A 665 -9.21 18.50 -2.30
C LEU A 665 -8.09 19.32 -2.97
N PRO A 666 -7.90 19.16 -4.30
CA PRO A 666 -7.09 20.09 -5.07
C PRO A 666 -7.59 21.52 -4.86
N GLY A 667 -6.66 22.45 -4.61
CA GLY A 667 -6.93 23.87 -4.55
C GLY A 667 -7.30 24.46 -5.90
N TYR A 668 -7.63 25.75 -5.93
CA TYR A 668 -7.84 26.45 -7.18
C TYR A 668 -6.55 26.43 -8.02
N GLY A 669 -6.62 25.87 -9.22
CA GLY A 669 -5.46 25.76 -10.10
C GLY A 669 -4.60 24.51 -9.92
N GLU A 670 -4.96 23.62 -9.00
CA GLU A 670 -4.30 22.33 -8.83
C GLU A 670 -5.04 21.21 -9.60
N ILE A 671 -4.29 20.25 -10.13
CA ILE A 671 -4.82 18.99 -10.66
C ILE A 671 -4.37 17.82 -9.78
N SER A 672 -5.19 16.76 -9.73
CA SER A 672 -4.83 15.53 -8.99
C SER A 672 -4.26 14.47 -9.91
N ILE A 673 -3.09 13.92 -9.58
CA ILE A 673 -2.41 12.87 -10.34
C ILE A 673 -2.16 11.67 -9.43
N THR A 674 -2.53 10.47 -9.85
CA THR A 674 -2.26 9.24 -9.08
C THR A 674 -1.07 8.50 -9.68
N VAL A 675 -0.09 8.20 -8.83
CA VAL A 675 1.17 7.57 -9.17
C VAL A 675 1.30 6.23 -8.44
N GLU A 676 1.85 5.23 -9.13
CA GLU A 676 2.25 3.95 -8.56
C GLU A 676 3.78 3.94 -8.42
N SER A 677 4.29 3.69 -7.21
CA SER A 677 5.74 3.50 -7.04
C SER A 677 6.19 2.21 -7.73
N PRO A 678 7.49 2.06 -8.02
CA PRO A 678 8.06 0.75 -8.31
C PRO A 678 7.69 -0.26 -7.23
N LYS A 679 7.55 -1.52 -7.63
CA LYS A 679 7.48 -2.67 -6.71
C LYS A 679 8.69 -2.65 -5.77
N PHE A 680 8.50 -3.04 -4.51
CA PHE A 680 9.57 -3.04 -3.51
C PHE A 680 10.74 -3.98 -3.88
N GLY A 681 10.45 -5.05 -4.62
CA GLY A 681 11.44 -5.94 -5.21
C GLY A 681 12.14 -6.87 -4.20
N GLY A 682 13.10 -7.63 -4.72
CA GLY A 682 13.83 -8.65 -3.96
C GLY A 682 13.03 -9.94 -3.76
N GLY A 683 13.40 -10.73 -2.73
CA GLY A 683 12.61 -11.88 -2.27
C GLY A 683 11.69 -11.51 -1.11
N ILE A 684 11.08 -12.49 -0.46
CA ILE A 684 10.34 -12.25 0.80
C ILE A 684 11.35 -11.99 1.92
N GLU A 685 11.23 -10.84 2.58
CA GLU A 685 12.17 -10.38 3.62
C GLU A 685 11.43 -9.65 4.72
N SER A 686 11.93 -9.76 5.96
CA SER A 686 11.36 -9.10 7.14
C SER A 686 12.40 -8.15 7.77
N PRO A 687 12.14 -6.82 7.85
CA PRO A 687 11.04 -6.12 7.19
C PRO A 687 11.26 -5.95 5.69
N LYS A 688 10.17 -5.94 4.91
CA LYS A 688 10.23 -5.52 3.51
C LYS A 688 10.20 -4.01 3.43
N ASN A 689 11.23 -3.42 2.83
CA ASN A 689 11.36 -1.97 2.70
C ASN A 689 11.11 -1.53 1.26
N GLY A 690 10.49 -0.38 1.12
CA GLY A 690 10.28 0.31 -0.14
C GLY A 690 10.33 1.82 0.03
N SER A 691 10.22 2.55 -1.07
CA SER A 691 10.23 4.00 -1.04
C SER A 691 9.40 4.58 -2.18
N PHE A 692 8.88 5.79 -1.97
CA PHE A 692 8.23 6.59 -3.00
C PHE A 692 8.67 8.05 -2.86
N ASN A 693 8.65 8.79 -3.96
CA ASN A 693 9.11 10.17 -4.00
C ASN A 693 7.92 11.11 -4.15
N VAL A 694 7.88 12.18 -3.35
CA VAL A 694 6.94 13.28 -3.55
C VAL A 694 7.74 14.46 -4.10
N PRO A 695 7.55 14.83 -5.37
CA PRO A 695 8.24 15.96 -5.98
C PRO A 695 8.10 17.28 -5.23
N ASN A 696 9.12 18.13 -5.37
CA ASN A 696 9.10 19.47 -4.80
C ASN A 696 7.99 20.32 -5.43
N GLY A 697 7.28 21.12 -4.64
CA GLY A 697 6.18 21.95 -5.16
C GLY A 697 4.87 21.18 -5.41
N THR A 698 4.81 19.90 -5.03
CA THR A 698 3.59 19.09 -5.05
C THR A 698 3.14 18.75 -3.63
N ARG A 699 1.85 18.51 -3.45
CA ARG A 699 1.27 18.13 -2.15
C ARG A 699 0.59 16.78 -2.21
N ALA A 700 0.88 15.88 -1.27
CA ALA A 700 0.20 14.59 -1.20
C ALA A 700 -1.25 14.75 -0.73
N LEU A 701 -2.21 14.27 -1.53
CA LEU A 701 -3.63 14.20 -1.20
C LEU A 701 -4.02 12.86 -0.58
N GLU A 702 -3.34 11.78 -0.98
CA GLU A 702 -3.61 10.41 -0.52
C GLU A 702 -2.34 9.57 -0.68
N ALA A 703 -2.09 8.64 0.24
CA ALA A 703 -1.04 7.63 0.09
C ALA A 703 -1.51 6.31 0.71
N LYS A 704 -1.26 5.20 0.03
CA LYS A 704 -1.62 3.86 0.49
C LYS A 704 -0.60 2.84 0.01
N VAL A 705 -0.35 1.81 0.81
CA VAL A 705 0.55 0.71 0.47
C VAL A 705 -0.26 -0.56 0.19
N THR A 706 0.15 -1.33 -0.82
CA THR A 706 -0.40 -2.65 -1.13
C THR A 706 0.34 -3.74 -0.34
N SER A 707 -0.38 -4.75 0.11
CA SER A 707 0.14 -5.87 0.90
C SER A 707 -0.36 -7.19 0.32
N TYR A 708 0.49 -7.88 -0.45
CA TYR A 708 0.20 -9.26 -0.86
C TYR A 708 0.60 -10.19 0.27
N SER A 709 -0.34 -10.43 1.17
CA SER A 709 -0.17 -11.25 2.37
C SER A 709 -0.43 -12.73 2.12
N SER A 710 -1.22 -13.06 1.09
CA SER A 710 -1.52 -14.43 0.66
C SER A 710 -2.09 -15.28 1.80
N GLU A 711 -1.30 -16.19 2.36
CA GLU A 711 -1.71 -17.02 3.48
C GLU A 711 -1.49 -16.36 4.87
N TYR A 712 -0.70 -15.29 4.94
CA TYR A 712 -0.43 -14.57 6.19
C TYR A 712 -1.35 -13.36 6.35
N TRP A 713 -1.16 -12.58 7.43
CA TRP A 713 -1.82 -11.31 7.62
C TRP A 713 -0.84 -10.17 7.48
N THR A 714 -1.28 -9.05 6.93
CA THR A 714 -0.56 -7.79 7.01
C THR A 714 -0.41 -7.39 8.48
N ASP A 715 0.79 -7.55 9.03
CA ASP A 715 1.06 -7.49 10.46
C ASP A 715 1.26 -6.04 10.91
N ARG A 716 2.17 -5.32 10.23
CA ARG A 716 2.49 -3.92 10.51
C ARG A 716 2.94 -3.16 9.27
N VAL A 717 2.67 -1.86 9.27
CA VAL A 717 3.20 -0.91 8.28
C VAL A 717 3.81 0.27 9.01
N LEU A 718 5.00 0.67 8.61
CA LEU A 718 5.72 1.83 9.15
C LEU A 718 6.13 2.78 8.04
N ILE A 719 6.17 4.08 8.36
CA ILE A 719 6.73 5.12 7.50
C ILE A 719 7.86 5.86 8.23
N PHE A 720 8.93 6.18 7.50
CA PHE A 720 10.06 6.90 8.03
C PHE A 720 9.85 8.41 7.93
N ASN A 721 9.75 9.08 9.08
CA ASN A 721 9.68 10.54 9.18
C ASN A 721 10.62 10.99 10.32
N LYS A 722 11.92 11.12 9.99
CA LYS A 722 13.08 11.24 10.93
C LYS A 722 13.29 10.01 11.83
N THR A 723 12.20 9.38 12.26
CA THR A 723 12.13 8.10 12.96
C THR A 723 11.06 7.23 12.29
N TRP A 724 11.11 5.91 12.49
CA TRP A 724 10.05 5.01 12.05
C TRP A 724 8.79 5.21 12.89
N ASN A 725 7.66 5.46 12.23
CA ASN A 725 6.35 5.63 12.86
C ASN A 725 5.39 4.53 12.38
N TYR A 726 4.64 3.94 13.30
CA TYR A 726 3.61 2.97 12.96
C TYR A 726 2.44 3.66 12.26
N VAL A 727 2.14 3.20 11.06
CA VAL A 727 0.93 3.53 10.30
C VAL A 727 -0.18 2.56 10.65
N TYR A 728 0.17 1.28 10.74
CA TYR A 728 -0.77 0.19 11.00
C TYR A 728 -0.13 -0.90 11.85
N LYS A 729 -0.95 -1.50 12.72
CA LYS A 729 -0.62 -2.66 13.56
C LYS A 729 -1.87 -3.51 13.67
N LEU A 730 -1.81 -4.77 13.24
CA LEU A 730 -2.97 -5.65 13.31
C LEU A 730 -3.38 -5.95 14.77
N TRP A 731 -2.39 -6.14 15.65
CA TRP A 731 -2.61 -6.41 17.07
C TRP A 731 -3.23 -5.26 17.88
N ASP A 732 -3.36 -4.06 17.31
CA ASP A 732 -4.16 -3.00 17.92
C ASP A 732 -5.67 -3.35 17.95
N TYR A 733 -6.09 -4.35 17.15
CA TYR A 733 -7.47 -4.81 17.07
C TYR A 733 -7.72 -6.14 17.79
N GLY A 734 -6.69 -6.92 18.14
CA GLY A 734 -6.76 -8.20 18.85
C GLY A 734 -5.51 -9.06 18.65
N GLU A 735 -5.25 -10.04 19.52
CA GLU A 735 -4.05 -10.90 19.41
C GLU A 735 -4.27 -12.12 18.49
N ASP A 736 -5.52 -12.55 18.29
CA ASP A 736 -5.87 -13.71 17.46
C ASP A 736 -6.18 -13.29 16.01
N TYR A 737 -5.20 -13.37 15.12
CA TYR A 737 -5.32 -12.93 13.74
C TYR A 737 -6.40 -13.69 12.96
N LYS A 738 -6.73 -14.94 13.35
CA LYS A 738 -7.81 -15.74 12.75
C LYS A 738 -9.18 -15.08 12.89
N LYS A 739 -9.39 -14.34 13.97
CA LYS A 739 -10.64 -13.61 14.24
C LYS A 739 -10.66 -12.23 13.59
N LEU A 740 -9.51 -11.73 13.16
CA LEU A 740 -9.34 -10.42 12.53
C LEU A 740 -9.40 -10.54 11.01
N GLY A 741 -9.50 -9.41 10.33
CA GLY A 741 -9.33 -9.32 8.89
C GLY A 741 -7.88 -9.07 8.46
N ASP A 742 -7.67 -8.99 7.16
CA ASP A 742 -6.37 -8.76 6.55
C ASP A 742 -6.45 -7.64 5.49
N PRO A 743 -5.80 -6.50 5.73
CA PRO A 743 -5.83 -5.38 4.79
C PRO A 743 -4.87 -5.58 3.61
N PHE A 744 -5.42 -5.78 2.40
CA PHE A 744 -4.63 -5.63 1.17
C PHE A 744 -4.15 -4.18 0.96
N ILE A 745 -4.98 -3.19 1.31
CA ILE A 745 -4.65 -1.76 1.23
C ILE A 745 -4.54 -1.19 2.63
N VAL A 746 -3.39 -0.61 2.94
CA VAL A 746 -3.17 0.15 4.18
C VAL A 746 -2.95 1.63 3.84
N TYR A 747 -3.82 2.51 4.34
CA TYR A 747 -3.70 3.95 4.14
C TYR A 747 -2.61 4.54 5.03
N ILE A 748 -1.78 5.38 4.43
CA ILE A 748 -0.73 6.16 5.10
C ILE A 748 -1.29 7.57 5.34
N PRO A 749 -1.37 8.02 6.61
CA PRO A 749 -1.78 9.39 6.92
C PRO A 749 -0.88 10.42 6.22
N VAL A 750 -1.49 11.36 5.49
CA VAL A 750 -0.78 12.35 4.66
C VAL A 750 0.12 13.27 5.48
N GLU A 751 -0.16 13.45 6.77
CA GLU A 751 0.68 14.21 7.70
C GLU A 751 2.08 13.59 7.94
N TYR A 752 2.25 12.31 7.60
CA TYR A 752 3.54 11.64 7.65
C TYR A 752 4.32 11.72 6.34
N VAL A 753 3.65 12.05 5.24
CA VAL A 753 4.23 12.16 3.90
C VAL A 753 4.85 13.55 3.72
N LYS A 754 6.04 13.62 3.14
CA LYS A 754 6.76 14.89 2.89
C LYS A 754 7.32 14.94 1.49
N GLU A 755 7.65 16.15 1.03
CA GLU A 755 8.46 16.35 -0.16
C GLU A 755 9.80 15.59 -0.06
N GLY A 756 10.24 15.04 -1.18
CA GLY A 756 11.38 14.15 -1.32
C GLY A 756 11.04 12.67 -1.12
N VAL A 757 12.07 11.88 -0.82
CA VAL A 757 11.97 10.42 -0.69
C VAL A 757 11.37 10.03 0.66
N ASN A 758 10.28 9.26 0.62
CA ASN A 758 9.61 8.68 1.78
C ASN A 758 9.85 7.17 1.81
N ASN A 759 10.39 6.65 2.91
CA ASN A 759 10.62 5.21 3.07
C ASN A 759 9.47 4.55 3.83
N VAL A 760 9.03 3.40 3.34
CA VAL A 760 7.96 2.58 3.91
C VAL A 760 8.50 1.20 4.22
N SER A 761 8.02 0.61 5.31
CA SER A 761 8.36 -0.73 5.74
C SER A 761 7.07 -1.50 6.02
N ILE A 762 6.99 -2.73 5.52
CA ILE A 762 5.85 -3.62 5.67
C ILE A 762 6.31 -5.01 6.12
N ASP A 763 5.54 -5.62 7.00
CA ASP A 763 5.67 -7.02 7.36
C ASP A 763 4.31 -7.69 7.31
N THR A 764 4.32 -8.95 6.90
CA THR A 764 3.24 -9.91 7.09
C THR A 764 3.65 -10.91 8.18
N GLY A 765 2.68 -11.60 8.76
CA GLY A 765 2.95 -12.57 9.82
C GLY A 765 1.74 -13.40 10.18
N ALA A 766 2.00 -14.51 10.85
CA ALA A 766 0.96 -15.38 11.42
C ALA A 766 0.49 -14.90 12.80
N THR A 767 1.43 -14.33 13.55
CA THR A 767 1.22 -13.69 14.84
C THR A 767 2.15 -12.49 14.93
N LYS A 768 1.92 -11.63 15.92
CA LYS A 768 2.76 -10.46 16.19
C LYS A 768 4.25 -10.80 16.41
N GLU A 769 4.54 -11.97 16.97
CA GLU A 769 5.90 -12.45 17.23
C GLU A 769 6.48 -13.26 16.06
N ASN A 770 5.66 -13.76 15.14
CA ASN A 770 6.06 -14.55 13.98
C ASN A 770 5.82 -13.80 12.67
N THR A 771 6.74 -12.91 12.34
CA THR A 771 6.76 -12.15 11.09
C THR A 771 7.39 -12.98 9.97
N THR A 772 6.71 -13.07 8.83
CA THR A 772 7.16 -13.81 7.65
C THR A 772 7.77 -12.93 6.57
N GLY A 773 7.76 -11.61 6.77
CA GLY A 773 8.29 -10.63 5.83
C GLY A 773 7.21 -10.05 4.93
N GLY A 774 7.59 -9.29 3.90
CA GLY A 774 6.64 -8.71 2.95
C GLY A 774 6.91 -9.11 1.51
N SER A 775 5.85 -9.06 0.71
CA SER A 775 5.90 -9.30 -0.74
C SER A 775 6.87 -8.36 -1.46
N ALA A 776 7.58 -8.90 -2.45
CA ALA A 776 8.35 -8.11 -3.40
C ALA A 776 7.45 -7.26 -4.32
N ASP A 777 6.19 -7.64 -4.51
CA ASP A 777 5.25 -6.96 -5.40
C ASP A 777 4.46 -5.83 -4.73
N SER A 778 4.57 -5.70 -3.41
CA SER A 778 4.05 -4.55 -2.67
C SER A 778 4.60 -3.24 -3.23
N ARG A 779 3.74 -2.21 -3.28
CA ARG A 779 4.08 -0.87 -3.75
C ARG A 779 3.25 0.20 -3.05
N VAL A 780 3.63 1.45 -3.20
CA VAL A 780 2.85 2.59 -2.73
C VAL A 780 2.09 3.19 -3.90
N ILE A 781 0.79 3.41 -3.72
CA ILE A 781 -0.07 4.15 -4.64
C ILE A 781 -0.42 5.47 -3.94
N TYR A 782 -0.16 6.60 -4.58
CA TYR A 782 -0.34 7.91 -3.95
C TYR A 782 -0.85 8.93 -4.95
N THR A 783 -1.64 9.88 -4.48
CA THR A 783 -2.22 10.96 -5.28
C THR A 783 -1.59 12.28 -4.87
N LEU A 784 -1.10 13.04 -5.85
CA LEU A 784 -0.50 14.36 -5.68
C LEU A 784 -1.43 15.45 -6.21
N ALA A 785 -1.42 16.60 -5.56
CA ALA A 785 -1.89 17.87 -6.12
C ALA A 785 -0.71 18.60 -6.75
N VAL A 786 -0.85 18.94 -8.03
CA VAL A 786 0.15 19.67 -8.82
C VAL A 786 -0.43 21.01 -9.23
N ASP A 787 0.26 22.11 -8.91
CA ASP A 787 -0.13 23.46 -9.32
C ASP A 787 0.23 23.71 -10.79
N VAL A 788 -0.81 23.89 -11.60
CA VAL A 788 -0.69 24.03 -13.05
C VAL A 788 -1.10 25.42 -13.56
N VAL A 789 -1.23 26.40 -12.66
CA VAL A 789 -1.50 27.78 -13.06
C VAL A 789 -0.21 28.50 -13.33
N THR A 790 -0.02 28.99 -14.56
CA THR A 790 1.09 29.89 -14.88
C THR A 790 0.75 31.33 -14.53
N GLU A 791 1.71 32.04 -13.93
CA GLU A 791 1.59 33.49 -13.72
C GLU A 791 1.91 34.25 -15.01
N TYR A 792 1.51 35.53 -15.09
CA TYR A 792 1.96 36.39 -16.17
C TYR A 792 3.44 36.68 -16.01
N GLU A 793 4.27 36.14 -16.89
CA GLU A 793 5.69 36.44 -16.93
C GLU A 793 5.96 37.59 -17.91
N GLY A 794 6.75 38.57 -17.48
CA GLY A 794 7.35 39.58 -18.35
C GLY A 794 6.42 40.35 -19.30
N VAL A 795 7.05 41.01 -20.29
CA VAL A 795 6.39 41.66 -21.42
C VAL A 795 7.16 41.23 -22.67
N PHE A 796 6.45 40.91 -23.75
CA PHE A 796 6.99 40.34 -24.98
C PHE A 796 6.60 41.14 -26.21
N ASN A 797 7.28 40.88 -27.34
CA ASN A 797 7.10 41.63 -28.58
C ASN A 797 5.92 41.16 -29.44
N LYS A 798 5.52 39.89 -29.27
CA LYS A 798 4.39 39.26 -29.95
C LYS A 798 3.67 38.26 -29.02
N SER A 799 2.51 37.78 -29.47
CA SER A 799 1.61 36.87 -28.76
C SER A 799 0.80 36.07 -29.79
N GLN A 800 1.49 35.47 -30.76
CA GLN A 800 0.87 34.70 -31.84
C GLN A 800 0.66 33.24 -31.45
N GLY A 801 1.57 32.68 -30.64
CA GLY A 801 1.64 31.26 -30.33
C GLY A 801 2.09 30.43 -31.53
N SER A 802 2.59 29.22 -31.29
CA SER A 802 3.11 28.31 -32.32
C SER A 802 2.62 26.85 -32.19
N ASN A 803 3.09 25.96 -33.07
CA ASN A 803 2.85 24.52 -32.98
C ASN A 803 4.09 23.82 -32.41
N ILE A 804 3.92 23.04 -31.34
CA ILE A 804 5.01 22.34 -30.66
C ILE A 804 4.70 20.84 -30.54
N THR A 805 5.74 20.01 -30.71
CA THR A 805 5.70 18.59 -30.36
C THR A 805 6.19 18.45 -28.93
N VAL A 806 5.35 17.93 -28.04
CA VAL A 806 5.66 17.69 -26.64
C VAL A 806 5.80 16.19 -26.41
N TYR A 807 6.93 15.76 -25.89
CA TYR A 807 7.21 14.39 -25.48
C TYR A 807 6.76 14.18 -24.03
N TYR A 808 6.25 12.98 -23.73
CA TYR A 808 5.74 12.64 -22.40
C TYR A 808 6.26 11.28 -21.91
N ASP A 809 6.26 11.13 -20.59
CA ASP A 809 6.61 9.93 -19.82
C ASP A 809 5.50 9.70 -18.79
N VAL A 810 4.67 8.68 -18.99
CA VAL A 810 3.51 8.39 -18.11
C VAL A 810 3.85 7.30 -17.09
N ASP A 811 4.84 6.46 -17.37
CA ASP A 811 5.32 5.44 -16.44
C ASP A 811 6.41 5.94 -15.46
N LEU A 812 6.85 7.19 -15.66
CA LEU A 812 7.78 7.96 -14.84
C LEU A 812 9.16 7.28 -14.73
N ASP A 813 9.55 6.49 -15.73
CA ASP A 813 10.82 5.77 -15.76
C ASP A 813 12.01 6.63 -16.25
N GLY A 814 11.73 7.89 -16.64
CA GLY A 814 12.67 8.85 -17.21
C GLY A 814 12.90 8.66 -18.70
N LYS A 815 12.09 7.86 -19.40
CA LYS A 815 12.15 7.67 -20.85
C LYS A 815 10.85 8.08 -21.51
N VAL A 816 10.98 8.48 -22.76
CA VAL A 816 9.86 8.91 -23.60
C VAL A 816 8.96 7.73 -23.96
N ASP A 817 7.68 7.83 -23.58
CA ASP A 817 6.61 6.93 -23.99
C ASP A 817 6.01 7.33 -25.34
N GLY A 818 5.92 8.62 -25.60
CA GLY A 818 5.32 9.13 -26.82
C GLY A 818 5.42 10.65 -26.98
N SER A 819 4.66 11.19 -27.94
CA SER A 819 4.61 12.63 -28.18
C SER A 819 3.27 13.08 -28.73
N VAL A 820 2.89 14.33 -28.43
CA VAL A 820 1.67 15.00 -28.90
C VAL A 820 2.03 16.31 -29.58
N ASN A 821 1.36 16.64 -30.68
CA ASN A 821 1.45 17.97 -31.29
C ASN A 821 0.38 18.89 -30.69
N ILE A 822 0.81 19.99 -30.06
CA ILE A 822 -0.06 20.99 -29.45
C ILE A 822 -0.05 22.25 -30.32
N VAL A 823 -1.24 22.66 -30.76
CA VAL A 823 -1.42 23.88 -31.57
C VAL A 823 -1.84 25.03 -30.66
N LEU A 824 -0.91 25.96 -30.43
CA LEU A 824 -1.12 27.15 -29.62
C LEU A 824 -1.27 28.36 -30.55
N GLY A 825 -2.49 28.84 -30.79
CA GLY A 825 -2.68 30.04 -31.64
C GLY A 825 -2.30 29.85 -33.12
N ASN A 826 -1.37 30.65 -33.64
CA ASN A 826 -1.01 30.67 -35.06
C ASN A 826 0.01 29.57 -35.40
N ALA A 827 -0.47 28.44 -35.89
CA ALA A 827 0.38 27.28 -36.27
C ALA A 827 1.50 27.56 -37.30
N SER A 828 1.52 28.73 -37.96
CA SER A 828 2.58 29.13 -38.89
C SER A 828 3.73 29.90 -38.25
N ASP A 829 3.58 30.35 -37.00
CA ASP A 829 4.61 31.06 -36.25
C ASP A 829 5.60 30.03 -35.64
N PRO A 830 6.92 30.29 -35.65
CA PRO A 830 7.90 29.39 -35.06
C PRO A 830 7.85 29.43 -33.53
N TRP A 831 8.15 28.30 -32.88
CA TRP A 831 8.31 28.22 -31.43
C TRP A 831 9.47 29.12 -30.95
N ASP A 832 9.14 30.24 -30.29
CA ASP A 832 10.11 31.22 -29.79
C ASP A 832 9.69 31.84 -28.42
N PRO A 833 9.70 31.04 -27.34
CA PRO A 833 9.25 31.43 -26.00
C PRO A 833 10.05 32.57 -25.35
N GLU A 834 11.17 33.00 -25.94
CA GLU A 834 11.93 34.18 -25.51
C GLU A 834 11.28 35.50 -25.98
N THR A 835 10.49 35.45 -27.05
CA THR A 835 9.94 36.65 -27.71
C THR A 835 8.44 36.64 -27.93
N ASP A 836 7.79 35.48 -27.78
CA ASP A 836 6.33 35.31 -27.80
C ASP A 836 5.75 35.03 -26.42
N ALA A 837 4.75 35.83 -26.04
CA ALA A 837 4.08 35.68 -24.76
C ALA A 837 3.34 34.34 -24.61
N MET A 838 2.72 33.84 -25.68
CA MET A 838 1.94 32.60 -25.63
C MET A 838 2.87 31.38 -25.53
N ASP A 839 3.96 31.36 -26.31
CA ASP A 839 4.94 30.27 -26.26
C ASP A 839 5.65 30.25 -24.90
N ASN A 840 6.00 31.41 -24.35
CA ASN A 840 6.56 31.52 -23.00
C ASN A 840 5.62 30.94 -21.94
N ALA A 841 4.34 31.30 -21.99
CA ALA A 841 3.36 30.81 -21.04
C ALA A 841 3.12 29.30 -21.17
N MET A 842 3.20 28.75 -22.39
CA MET A 842 3.16 27.31 -22.61
C MET A 842 4.41 26.61 -22.06
N ARG A 843 5.60 27.19 -22.26
CA ARG A 843 6.85 26.69 -21.67
C ARG A 843 6.77 26.60 -20.14
N LEU A 844 6.29 27.66 -19.48
CA LEU A 844 6.09 27.67 -18.02
C LEU A 844 5.11 26.59 -17.55
N LEU A 845 4.15 26.23 -18.40
CA LEU A 845 3.23 25.14 -18.08
C LEU A 845 3.92 23.77 -18.24
N LEU A 846 4.74 23.58 -19.27
CA LEU A 846 5.49 22.34 -19.48
C LEU A 846 6.44 22.06 -18.31
N ASP A 847 7.15 23.09 -17.83
CA ASP A 847 7.97 23.06 -16.60
C ASP A 847 7.17 22.56 -15.39
N LYS A 848 5.96 23.11 -15.17
CA LYS A 848 5.05 22.64 -14.11
C LYS A 848 4.51 21.23 -14.29
N LEU A 849 4.48 20.73 -15.52
CA LEU A 849 4.02 19.38 -15.86
C LEU A 849 5.18 18.35 -15.85
N ASN A 850 6.42 18.81 -15.67
CA ASN A 850 7.62 18.01 -15.49
C ASN A 850 8.04 18.04 -14.01
N PHE A 851 7.39 17.23 -13.18
CA PHE A 851 7.60 17.15 -11.74
C PHE A 851 8.34 15.88 -11.29
N PHE A 852 8.50 14.86 -12.12
CA PHE A 852 9.37 13.69 -11.89
C PHE A 852 10.54 13.72 -12.86
N ASN A 853 11.71 13.31 -12.37
CA ASN A 853 12.94 13.22 -13.15
C ASN A 853 13.30 14.48 -13.94
N ASP A 854 12.77 15.65 -13.54
CA ASP A 854 13.11 16.92 -14.13
C ASP A 854 14.63 17.14 -14.06
N THR A 855 15.24 17.07 -15.24
CA THR A 855 16.70 17.10 -15.40
C THR A 855 17.26 18.50 -15.50
N ASP A 856 16.37 19.49 -15.64
CA ASP A 856 16.77 20.87 -15.85
C ASP A 856 16.59 21.70 -14.57
N ALA A 857 17.15 22.91 -14.56
CA ALA A 857 16.93 23.83 -13.45
C ALA A 857 15.68 24.66 -13.84
N PRO A 858 14.52 24.53 -13.17
CA PRO A 858 13.26 25.06 -13.68
C PRO A 858 13.34 26.50 -14.20
N GLY A 859 13.06 26.66 -15.49
CA GLY A 859 13.45 27.83 -16.28
C GLY A 859 14.62 27.64 -17.26
N GLU A 860 15.19 26.44 -17.39
CA GLU A 860 15.82 25.99 -18.62
C GLU A 860 14.74 25.63 -19.66
N TRP A 861 15.14 25.39 -20.92
CA TRP A 861 14.21 25.43 -22.08
C TRP A 861 13.84 24.05 -22.61
N THR A 862 14.06 22.98 -21.85
CA THR A 862 14.06 21.62 -22.37
C THR A 862 12.82 20.80 -22.02
N ASP A 863 11.94 21.30 -21.16
CA ASP A 863 10.71 20.60 -20.78
C ASP A 863 9.80 20.31 -21.97
N GLY A 864 9.39 19.04 -22.08
CA GLY A 864 8.61 18.53 -23.19
C GLY A 864 9.44 18.16 -24.42
N GLU A 865 10.78 18.24 -24.38
CA GLU A 865 11.65 17.68 -25.42
C GLU A 865 11.93 16.18 -25.21
N PHE A 866 12.49 15.50 -26.21
CA PHE A 866 12.80 14.07 -26.13
C PHE A 866 13.76 13.71 -24.98
N ALA A 867 14.59 14.67 -24.52
CA ALA A 867 15.55 14.46 -23.44
C ALA A 867 14.99 14.80 -22.04
N ASN A 868 13.90 15.57 -21.96
CA ASN A 868 13.23 15.99 -20.72
C ASN A 868 11.70 15.96 -20.95
N PRO A 869 11.09 14.77 -21.11
CA PRO A 869 9.65 14.65 -21.34
C PRO A 869 8.84 15.10 -20.13
N VAL A 870 7.59 15.55 -20.35
CA VAL A 870 6.67 15.87 -19.25
C VAL A 870 6.01 14.62 -18.67
N ASP A 871 5.62 14.66 -17.39
CA ASP A 871 5.11 13.49 -16.65
C ASP A 871 3.62 13.21 -16.81
N VAL A 872 2.97 14.01 -17.66
CA VAL A 872 1.57 13.84 -17.98
C VAL A 872 1.37 13.90 -19.48
N ARG A 873 0.39 13.14 -19.94
CA ARG A 873 0.04 13.11 -21.35
C ARG A 873 -0.73 14.40 -21.73
N PRO A 874 -0.19 15.30 -22.58
CA PRO A 874 -0.79 16.64 -22.74
C PRO A 874 -2.16 16.67 -23.45
N ASP A 875 -2.48 15.66 -24.28
CA ASP A 875 -3.79 15.50 -24.91
C ASP A 875 -4.87 14.99 -23.93
N GLU A 876 -4.46 14.46 -22.77
CA GLU A 876 -5.32 14.23 -21.62
C GLU A 876 -5.70 15.57 -20.89
N PHE A 877 -5.43 16.74 -21.51
CA PHE A 877 -5.89 18.07 -21.04
C PHE A 877 -6.31 19.06 -22.16
N SER A 878 -7.03 20.14 -21.79
CA SER A 878 -7.33 21.29 -22.67
C SER A 878 -6.70 22.57 -22.15
N PHE A 879 -5.96 23.26 -23.02
CA PHE A 879 -5.25 24.50 -22.71
C PHE A 879 -6.06 25.71 -23.16
N GLU A 880 -6.19 26.71 -22.29
CA GLU A 880 -6.72 28.03 -22.64
C GLU A 880 -5.66 29.09 -22.39
N THR A 881 -5.31 29.82 -23.44
CA THR A 881 -4.38 30.95 -23.38
C THR A 881 -5.17 32.24 -23.13
N ILE A 882 -4.75 33.02 -22.15
CA ILE A 882 -5.31 34.35 -21.88
C ILE A 882 -4.24 35.40 -22.20
N PRO A 883 -4.19 35.91 -23.44
CA PRO A 883 -3.29 36.99 -23.80
C PRO A 883 -3.82 38.34 -23.31
N VAL A 884 -2.93 39.16 -22.76
CA VAL A 884 -3.16 40.56 -22.42
C VAL A 884 -2.33 41.43 -23.35
N VAL A 885 -3.02 42.31 -24.07
CA VAL A 885 -2.42 43.26 -25.01
C VAL A 885 -2.23 44.62 -24.34
N ARG A 886 -1.29 45.42 -24.86
CA ARG A 886 -1.01 46.80 -24.41
C ARG A 886 -0.43 46.89 -22.99
N VAL A 887 0.37 45.90 -22.59
CA VAL A 887 1.08 45.97 -21.32
C VAL A 887 2.23 46.98 -21.44
N PRO A 888 2.27 48.04 -20.62
CA PRO A 888 3.36 49.01 -20.67
C PRO A 888 4.67 48.33 -20.31
N TRP A 889 5.73 48.57 -21.09
CA TRP A 889 7.06 48.12 -20.70
C TRP A 889 7.58 48.94 -19.52
N LEU A 890 8.50 48.37 -18.74
CA LEU A 890 9.22 49.08 -17.68
C LEU A 890 10.60 49.56 -18.14
N TRP A 891 10.77 49.87 -19.44
CA TRP A 891 11.97 50.55 -19.93
C TRP A 891 12.22 51.80 -19.08
N GLY A 892 13.51 52.09 -18.84
CA GLY A 892 14.02 53.05 -17.85
C GLY A 892 13.28 54.40 -17.83
N PRO A 893 13.50 55.22 -16.79
CA PRO A 893 12.87 56.53 -16.75
C PRO A 893 13.42 57.40 -17.90
N SER A 894 12.62 57.65 -18.94
CA SER A 894 12.90 58.71 -19.92
C SER A 894 12.50 60.05 -19.30
N ILE A 895 13.32 61.09 -19.55
CA ILE A 895 13.10 62.42 -18.98
C ILE A 895 12.65 63.38 -20.07
N PHE A 896 11.41 63.84 -19.90
CA PHE A 896 10.69 64.73 -20.80
C PHE A 896 10.98 66.15 -20.30
N THR A 897 11.91 66.84 -20.97
CA THR A 897 12.52 68.09 -20.53
C THR A 897 12.01 69.25 -21.38
N LEU A 898 11.24 70.15 -20.78
CA LEU A 898 10.78 71.39 -21.40
C LEU A 898 11.69 72.54 -20.97
N LYS A 899 12.29 73.23 -21.94
CA LYS A 899 13.08 74.45 -21.73
C LYS A 899 12.31 75.65 -22.27
N VAL A 900 12.23 76.71 -21.47
CA VAL A 900 11.57 77.97 -21.83
C VAL A 900 12.53 79.14 -21.61
N TRP A 901 12.78 79.95 -22.65
CA TRP A 901 13.69 81.12 -22.65
C TRP A 901 12.94 82.46 -22.61
#